data_AF-A0A6B1F9M2-F1
#
_entry.id   AF-A0A6B1F9M2-F1
#
_cell.length_a   1.000
_cell.length_b   1.000
_cell.length_c   1.000
_cell.angle_alpha   90.00
_cell.angle_beta   90.00
_cell.angle_gamma   90.00
#
_symmetry.space_group_name_H-M   'P 1'
#
loop_
_entity.id
_entity.type
_entity.pdbx_description
1 polymer ?
#
loop_
_entity_poly.entity_id
_entity_poly.type
_entity_poly.pdbx_seq_one_letter_code
_entity_poly.pdbx_strand_id
1 'polypeptide(L)'
;MPAKLDSASTMRIGSVDFPESLLNALRGGQLVVFAGAGVSMGAPARLPSFRKLAEKVAEGTGKSITASETDDQFLGRLKEDGVRVHQRATETLQPDNLKPNALHRNLLRLFQEKDDPVRVVTTNFDCLFEQVAEAGDLFKNKPKVFEAPALPPGSRFEGIVRLHGSVNEPEEMVLTHRDFGRAYLTEEDGWARRFLVSLFANHTVLFVGYSHNDTIMTYLTPSLPPGGKKRFALIGSKSNNLDRWRRMGIEPIVFPQENKSDFTGLDRGVEGLANFRRRGVIGWQQEIARIAEGEPPMIDGEDGHTIDHALTSVELTRFFVRAATSPKWIGWLDHRGYLKRLFAEGELEEQDRILCEWLAVRFARTHSDELFSVICRRYGKLNRHLWRSFVFQLDYVKDNSLDPHTLSQWVHILMNCIPVSTDEYSPSNSVRDGYEYYLWRLAEHCIKANVLQSFLQVYDAITARLVWFLPDYKHRDDLWNWHMKKLWEESLQPNLPKIVYTLLERATMRLEQRHSASVAWSYQNNSRMDDDSFHRSAIESHEQDGNPRRIDPIIDTVRDCFEWLVINDLVTVRNWCNRFISSDPPLLRRLAIHATNARQDLSADDKVAWLLEHCDVNEYEGKHEIFRMAADVYPQAGSQQRKALIQAISQYQAPVEIPGDGAARSAYHQFNWFQWLHNADPKCSLLKAELDKIRSQYPEFQPREHPDLNYWRREASRCMGPWTVEDLLARPASECLSNLLDYHPNTPELAEKDRMSMLVTVCGAVEQDPSWGLDLADAMAEKSAWESDLWTWVVSVWKSEKTDLDKACTRRVLSHLSTSKLHQPRNAGVIVDVLNRLIRNADTADLTEWLDTSHKIAIAIHSHAAAFEDRFTKNLEDRDWYQEAINHPSGKLAEFWLHSIESWYNQQDKPPQALNPEYRRALDTIIEDNGIPGKLGRTILTSQFRFLHHVDSDWTKNHLLPLFDTKDEEEFSCAWDGYLTGGRLSLLAGELLKEKCIGGLQRAIQDFPKNRLTRFIQFYILVISYLVNNDKDKWIYTFFNQTQVKPELKHMFTTEVGRLLRRLDESSQNEWWNVWLRDYWNNRLQGIPCPLDDAEIATMFEWAIHLQGVFPEAVDMALQMGPVPLELPLYLQLSHNIGKINLINRYPVELAQLLIHLGKCQTSPWFWYQDSQILHQLLEKDLPEDLKQELQETILRIKIS
;
A
#
# COMPACT_ATOMS: atom_id res chain seq x y z
N MET A 1 -27.28 28.19 -24.38
CA MET A 1 -26.25 28.81 -25.24
C MET A 1 -25.96 27.85 -26.39
N PRO A 2 -25.80 28.34 -27.63
CA PRO A 2 -25.83 27.49 -28.82
C PRO A 2 -24.61 26.57 -28.88
N ALA A 3 -24.81 25.39 -29.46
CA ALA A 3 -23.78 24.42 -29.76
C ALA A 3 -22.65 25.08 -30.55
N LYS A 4 -21.43 25.06 -30.01
CA LYS A 4 -20.22 25.32 -30.78
C LYS A 4 -20.21 24.31 -31.93
N LEU A 5 -20.33 24.79 -33.17
CA LEU A 5 -19.88 24.03 -34.32
C LEU A 5 -18.44 23.60 -34.05
N ASP A 6 -18.10 22.35 -34.41
CA ASP A 6 -16.73 21.84 -34.50
C ASP A 6 -15.88 22.77 -35.39
N SER A 7 -15.36 23.84 -34.81
CA SER A 7 -14.19 24.53 -35.36
C SER A 7 -13.02 23.62 -35.06
N ALA A 8 -12.51 22.93 -36.08
CA ALA A 8 -11.28 22.15 -35.98
C ALA A 8 -10.24 22.99 -35.23
N SER A 9 -9.76 22.48 -34.10
CA SER A 9 -8.69 23.08 -33.31
C SER A 9 -7.46 23.26 -34.21
N THR A 10 -6.93 24.49 -34.27
CA THR A 10 -5.73 24.82 -35.04
C THR A 10 -4.63 25.29 -34.10
N MET A 11 -3.40 24.89 -34.41
CA MET A 11 -2.21 25.35 -33.72
C MET A 11 -1.46 26.35 -34.59
N ARG A 12 -1.22 27.53 -34.04
CA ARG A 12 -0.44 28.57 -34.71
C ARG A 12 1.05 28.29 -34.53
N ILE A 13 1.76 28.04 -35.62
CA ILE A 13 3.21 27.82 -35.64
C ILE A 13 3.81 28.90 -36.55
N GLY A 14 4.52 29.86 -35.96
CA GLY A 14 4.92 31.09 -36.62
C GLY A 14 3.72 31.87 -37.20
N SER A 15 3.65 31.95 -38.53
CA SER A 15 2.61 32.75 -39.23
C SER A 15 1.50 31.93 -39.88
N VAL A 16 1.45 30.62 -39.62
CA VAL A 16 0.53 29.68 -40.24
C VAL A 16 -0.25 28.89 -39.18
N ASP A 17 -1.55 28.75 -39.39
CA ASP A 17 -2.44 27.95 -38.54
C ASP A 17 -2.55 26.52 -39.08
N PHE A 18 -1.94 25.57 -38.39
CA PHE A 18 -1.95 24.15 -38.76
C PHE A 18 -3.09 23.40 -38.05
N PRO A 19 -3.93 22.62 -38.77
CA PRO A 19 -4.97 21.82 -38.15
C PRO A 19 -4.41 20.73 -37.22
N GLU A 20 -5.03 20.51 -36.07
CA GLU A 20 -4.55 19.51 -35.10
C GLU A 20 -4.55 18.09 -35.69
N SER A 21 -5.51 17.77 -36.57
CA SER A 21 -5.53 16.47 -37.28
C SER A 21 -4.32 16.23 -38.19
N LEU A 22 -3.67 17.28 -38.70
CA LEU A 22 -2.40 17.16 -39.42
C LEU A 22 -1.25 16.87 -38.45
N LEU A 23 -1.20 17.58 -37.32
CA LEU A 23 -0.17 17.38 -36.29
C LEU A 23 -0.25 15.99 -35.68
N ASN A 24 -1.45 15.47 -35.42
CA ASN A 24 -1.65 14.12 -34.92
C ASN A 24 -1.23 13.06 -35.95
N ALA A 25 -1.47 13.29 -37.25
CA ALA A 25 -0.98 12.40 -38.29
C ALA A 25 0.55 12.43 -38.42
N LEU A 26 1.17 13.59 -38.20
CA LEU A 26 2.62 13.73 -38.14
C LEU A 26 3.20 12.95 -36.94
N ARG A 27 2.64 13.11 -35.74
CA ARG A 27 3.08 12.40 -34.52
C ARG A 27 2.88 10.89 -34.60
N GLY A 28 1.76 10.44 -35.18
CA GLY A 28 1.46 9.01 -35.32
C GLY A 28 2.22 8.32 -36.45
N GLY A 29 3.17 9.00 -37.10
CA GLY A 29 3.87 8.48 -38.26
C GLY A 29 2.92 8.04 -39.37
N GLN A 30 1.86 8.83 -39.64
CA GLN A 30 0.85 8.57 -40.68
C GLN A 30 0.83 9.65 -41.78
N LEU A 31 1.66 10.70 -41.63
CA LEU A 31 1.76 11.78 -42.61
C LEU A 31 2.59 11.35 -43.83
N VAL A 32 2.11 11.74 -45.02
CA VAL A 32 2.85 11.69 -46.27
C VAL A 32 2.97 13.11 -46.80
N VAL A 33 4.20 13.53 -47.13
CA VAL A 33 4.44 14.78 -47.85
C VAL A 33 4.37 14.51 -49.35
N PHE A 34 3.49 15.20 -50.05
CA PHE A 34 3.38 15.14 -51.51
C PHE A 34 3.95 16.43 -52.13
N ALA A 35 5.16 16.34 -52.67
CA ALA A 35 5.94 17.47 -53.16
C ALA A 35 5.87 17.61 -54.68
N GLY A 36 5.43 18.77 -55.17
CA GLY A 36 5.41 19.13 -56.59
C GLY A 36 6.53 20.07 -57.01
N ALA A 37 6.51 20.47 -58.29
CA ALA A 37 7.58 21.27 -58.92
C ALA A 37 7.82 22.63 -58.22
N GLY A 38 6.80 23.17 -57.54
CA GLY A 38 6.93 24.41 -56.76
C GLY A 38 7.96 24.33 -55.64
N VAL A 39 8.26 23.13 -55.13
CA VAL A 39 9.32 22.92 -54.12
C VAL A 39 10.71 23.21 -54.71
N SER A 40 10.94 22.99 -56.00
CA SER A 40 12.23 23.16 -56.67
C SER A 40 12.41 24.52 -57.37
N MET A 41 11.40 25.39 -57.37
CA MET A 41 11.46 26.71 -58.04
C MET A 41 12.25 27.77 -57.27
N GLY A 42 12.38 27.64 -55.94
CA GLY A 42 13.11 28.57 -55.08
C GLY A 42 14.63 28.49 -55.26
N ALA A 43 15.35 29.56 -54.89
CA ALA A 43 16.81 29.54 -54.86
C ALA A 43 17.33 28.57 -53.76
N PRO A 44 18.44 27.83 -53.98
CA PRO A 44 19.35 27.87 -55.13
C PRO A 44 18.93 26.97 -56.32
N ALA A 45 17.96 26.07 -56.17
CA ALA A 45 17.56 25.11 -57.21
C ALA A 45 17.05 25.78 -58.51
N ARG A 46 16.18 26.80 -58.39
CA ARG A 46 15.67 27.64 -59.51
C ARG A 46 15.18 26.84 -60.72
N LEU A 47 14.63 25.65 -60.52
CA LEU A 47 14.14 24.80 -61.61
C LEU A 47 12.89 25.40 -62.24
N PRO A 48 12.70 25.23 -63.56
CA PRO A 48 11.52 25.74 -64.26
C PRO A 48 10.26 25.00 -63.82
N SER A 49 9.10 25.67 -63.90
CA SER A 49 7.81 24.98 -63.86
C SER A 49 7.64 24.07 -65.07
N PHE A 50 6.73 23.10 -65.01
CA PHE A 50 6.48 22.15 -66.11
C PHE A 50 6.24 22.85 -67.47
N ARG A 51 5.43 23.92 -67.48
CA ARG A 51 5.24 24.75 -68.67
C ARG A 51 6.52 25.37 -69.22
N LYS A 52 7.35 25.96 -68.35
CA LYS A 52 8.64 26.56 -68.74
C LYS A 52 9.63 25.48 -69.21
N LEU A 53 9.56 24.28 -68.65
CA LEU A 53 10.34 23.14 -69.10
C LEU A 53 9.93 22.75 -70.54
N ALA A 54 8.63 22.67 -70.81
CA ALA A 54 8.13 22.37 -72.15
C ALA A 54 8.55 23.43 -73.18
N GLU A 55 8.50 24.71 -72.82
CA GLU A 55 9.00 25.83 -73.62
C GLU A 55 10.51 25.68 -73.90
N LYS A 56 11.34 25.36 -72.89
CA LYS A 56 12.78 25.14 -73.05
C LYS A 56 13.12 23.93 -73.91
N VAL A 57 12.41 22.81 -73.76
CA VAL A 57 12.62 21.61 -74.59
C VAL A 57 12.36 21.93 -76.08
N ALA A 58 11.41 22.82 -76.35
CA ALA A 58 11.07 23.28 -77.69
C ALA A 58 12.03 24.32 -78.27
N GLU A 59 12.95 24.89 -77.49
CA GLU A 59 13.91 25.89 -77.98
C GLU A 59 14.71 25.33 -79.18
N GLY A 60 14.84 26.17 -80.21
CA GLY A 60 15.50 25.81 -81.47
C GLY A 60 14.69 24.93 -82.43
N THR A 61 13.47 24.48 -82.07
CA THR A 61 12.62 23.66 -82.96
C THR A 61 11.66 24.48 -83.84
N GLY A 62 11.48 25.77 -83.54
CA GLY A 62 10.51 26.65 -84.21
C GLY A 62 9.05 26.38 -83.85
N LYS A 63 8.78 25.47 -82.90
CA LYS A 63 7.43 25.07 -82.47
C LYS A 63 7.10 25.69 -81.11
N SER A 64 5.83 26.06 -80.92
CA SER A 64 5.29 26.61 -79.67
C SER A 64 4.01 25.90 -79.25
N ILE A 65 3.67 26.02 -77.97
CA ILE A 65 2.43 25.50 -77.38
C ILE A 65 1.26 26.30 -77.93
N THR A 66 0.27 25.61 -78.49
CA THR A 66 -1.00 26.18 -78.97
C THR A 66 -2.01 26.31 -77.84
N ALA A 67 -3.02 27.17 -77.99
CA ALA A 67 -4.02 27.41 -76.94
C ALA A 67 -4.94 26.20 -76.66
N SER A 68 -4.97 25.20 -77.56
CA SER A 68 -5.83 24.02 -77.48
C SER A 68 -5.14 22.77 -76.94
N GLU A 69 -3.83 22.79 -76.73
CA GLU A 69 -3.07 21.62 -76.27
C GLU A 69 -2.51 21.84 -74.85
N THR A 70 -2.38 20.77 -74.08
CA THR A 70 -1.72 20.79 -72.76
C THR A 70 -0.20 20.68 -72.90
N ASP A 71 0.53 21.02 -71.83
CA ASP A 71 2.00 20.98 -71.82
C ASP A 71 2.55 19.57 -72.18
N ASP A 72 1.91 18.50 -71.69
CA ASP A 72 2.25 17.10 -71.96
C ASP A 72 1.85 16.61 -73.37
N GLN A 73 0.78 17.16 -73.94
CA GLN A 73 0.40 16.92 -75.33
C GLN A 73 1.41 17.55 -76.29
N PHE A 74 1.84 18.78 -75.99
CA PHE A 74 2.87 19.48 -76.75
C PHE A 74 4.21 18.71 -76.73
N LEU A 75 4.66 18.26 -75.57
CA LEU A 75 5.86 17.41 -75.46
C LEU A 75 5.69 16.09 -76.24
N GLY A 76 4.50 15.48 -76.23
CA GLY A 76 4.21 14.30 -77.04
C GLY A 76 4.34 14.56 -78.55
N ARG A 77 3.80 15.69 -79.03
CA ARG A 77 3.93 16.13 -80.43
C ARG A 77 5.39 16.33 -80.83
N LEU A 78 6.19 16.99 -79.99
CA LEU A 78 7.63 17.13 -80.23
C LEU A 78 8.35 15.79 -80.33
N LYS A 79 7.99 14.81 -79.50
CA LYS A 79 8.56 13.45 -79.54
C LYS A 79 8.20 12.72 -80.84
N GLU A 80 6.95 12.83 -81.30
CA GLU A 80 6.50 12.30 -82.60
C GLU A 80 7.22 12.95 -83.78
N ASP A 81 7.56 14.23 -83.65
CA ASP A 81 8.35 14.98 -84.62
C ASP A 81 9.86 14.67 -84.59
N GLY A 82 10.28 13.66 -83.82
CA GLY A 82 11.66 13.18 -83.73
C GLY A 82 12.55 13.95 -82.75
N VAL A 83 12.01 14.87 -81.96
CA VAL A 83 12.77 15.58 -80.91
C VAL A 83 13.01 14.62 -79.74
N ARG A 84 14.25 14.56 -79.25
CA ARG A 84 14.61 13.79 -78.05
C ARG A 84 14.17 14.51 -76.78
N VAL A 85 12.85 14.53 -76.55
CA VAL A 85 12.19 15.27 -75.46
C VAL A 85 12.76 14.90 -74.08
N HIS A 86 12.85 13.61 -73.78
CA HIS A 86 13.36 13.11 -72.50
C HIS A 86 14.82 13.52 -72.23
N GLN A 87 15.67 13.45 -73.26
CA GLN A 87 17.08 13.87 -73.16
C GLN A 87 17.21 15.39 -72.94
N ARG A 88 16.49 16.20 -73.72
CA ARG A 88 16.48 17.67 -73.58
C ARG A 88 15.90 18.14 -72.24
N ALA A 89 14.88 17.45 -71.74
CA ALA A 89 14.31 17.73 -70.43
C ALA A 89 15.33 17.44 -69.31
N THR A 90 16.06 16.33 -69.43
CA THR A 90 17.16 15.97 -68.51
C THR A 90 18.24 17.05 -68.48
N GLU A 91 18.72 17.51 -69.63
CA GLU A 91 19.71 18.60 -69.76
C GLU A 91 19.22 19.90 -69.10
N THR A 92 17.92 20.18 -69.19
CA THR A 92 17.32 21.38 -68.58
C THR A 92 17.16 21.27 -67.06
N LEU A 93 16.92 20.05 -66.56
CA LEU A 93 16.63 19.76 -65.16
C LEU A 93 17.89 19.42 -64.34
N GLN A 94 19.02 19.14 -64.99
CA GLN A 94 20.33 18.94 -64.37
C GLN A 94 21.35 20.03 -64.79
N PRO A 95 21.16 21.31 -64.43
CA PRO A 95 22.19 22.32 -64.63
C PRO A 95 23.41 22.07 -63.73
N ASP A 96 24.59 22.53 -64.18
CA ASP A 96 25.83 22.48 -63.39
C ASP A 96 25.62 23.14 -62.00
N ASN A 97 26.04 22.45 -60.94
CA ASN A 97 25.87 22.88 -59.53
C ASN A 97 24.41 23.00 -59.04
N LEU A 98 23.50 22.14 -59.49
CA LEU A 98 22.17 22.02 -58.89
C LEU A 98 22.28 21.71 -57.38
N LYS A 99 21.67 22.55 -56.54
CA LYS A 99 21.69 22.40 -55.07
C LYS A 99 20.28 22.45 -54.48
N PRO A 100 20.01 21.70 -53.41
CA PRO A 100 18.73 21.74 -52.72
C PRO A 100 18.52 23.10 -52.03
N ASN A 101 17.26 23.51 -51.90
CA ASN A 101 16.87 24.68 -51.13
C ASN A 101 16.45 24.32 -49.69
N ALA A 102 16.20 25.35 -48.88
CA ALA A 102 15.80 25.17 -47.48
C ALA A 102 14.51 24.35 -47.33
N LEU A 103 13.57 24.46 -48.27
CA LEU A 103 12.30 23.74 -48.24
C LEU A 103 12.50 22.21 -48.36
N HIS A 104 13.40 21.74 -49.24
CA HIS A 104 13.74 20.31 -49.33
C HIS A 104 14.22 19.78 -47.98
N ARG A 105 15.13 20.53 -47.33
CA ARG A 105 15.66 20.17 -46.01
C ARG A 105 14.57 20.17 -44.95
N ASN A 106 13.74 21.21 -44.89
CA ASN A 106 12.69 21.33 -43.87
C ASN A 106 11.59 20.27 -44.01
N LEU A 107 11.24 19.85 -45.24
CA LEU A 107 10.29 18.76 -45.44
C LEU A 107 10.83 17.41 -44.98
N LEU A 108 12.11 17.11 -45.21
CA LEU A 108 12.73 15.89 -44.67
C LEU A 108 12.91 15.93 -43.16
N ARG A 109 13.12 17.12 -42.58
CA ARG A 109 13.22 17.31 -41.13
C ARG A 109 11.94 16.96 -40.37
N LEU A 110 10.80 16.82 -41.06
CA LEU A 110 9.55 16.36 -40.45
C LEU A 110 9.60 14.88 -39.99
N PHE A 111 10.53 14.07 -40.50
CA PHE A 111 10.56 12.60 -40.34
C PHE A 111 11.77 12.06 -39.56
N GLN A 112 12.36 12.84 -38.65
CA GLN A 112 13.70 12.55 -38.10
C GLN A 112 13.77 12.01 -36.68
N GLU A 113 12.63 11.71 -36.05
CA GLU A 113 12.67 10.98 -34.78
C GLU A 113 13.20 9.55 -34.98
N LYS A 114 13.72 8.95 -33.90
CA LYS A 114 14.57 7.74 -33.92
C LYS A 114 13.93 6.54 -34.62
N ASP A 115 12.60 6.53 -34.75
CA ASP A 115 11.78 5.47 -35.33
C ASP A 115 10.74 5.99 -36.35
N ASP A 116 10.86 7.23 -36.82
CA ASP A 116 9.86 7.80 -37.75
C ASP A 116 10.08 7.27 -39.18
N PRO A 117 9.07 6.61 -39.78
CA PRO A 117 9.15 6.19 -41.17
C PRO A 117 9.10 7.41 -42.11
N VAL A 118 10.19 7.64 -42.85
CA VAL A 118 10.25 8.68 -43.87
C VAL A 118 9.23 8.40 -44.96
N ARG A 119 8.31 9.34 -45.25
CA ARG A 119 7.30 9.16 -46.31
C ARG A 119 7.13 10.42 -47.16
N VAL A 120 7.92 10.49 -48.22
CA VAL A 120 7.86 11.57 -49.20
C VAL A 120 7.48 10.98 -50.55
N VAL A 121 6.49 11.59 -51.20
CA VAL A 121 6.12 11.29 -52.59
C VAL A 121 6.37 12.56 -53.39
N THR A 122 7.09 12.45 -54.51
CA THR A 122 7.33 13.59 -55.39
C THR A 122 7.05 13.27 -56.84
N THR A 123 6.53 14.28 -57.56
CA THR A 123 6.40 14.29 -59.02
C THR A 123 7.60 14.98 -59.69
N ASN A 124 8.59 15.42 -58.90
CA ASN A 124 9.76 16.08 -59.43
C ASN A 124 10.75 15.04 -59.95
N PHE A 125 11.38 15.34 -61.08
CA PHE A 125 12.38 14.46 -61.68
C PHE A 125 13.79 14.66 -61.09
N ASP A 126 14.01 15.75 -60.36
CA ASP A 126 15.29 16.10 -59.75
C ASP A 126 15.65 15.18 -58.57
N CYS A 127 16.92 15.21 -58.15
CA CYS A 127 17.43 14.40 -57.05
C CYS A 127 17.67 15.17 -55.75
N LEU A 128 16.96 16.28 -55.55
CA LEU A 128 17.27 17.20 -54.45
C LEU A 128 16.93 16.65 -53.06
N PHE A 129 15.88 15.84 -52.92
CA PHE A 129 15.56 15.20 -51.63
C PHE A 129 16.62 14.16 -51.24
N GLU A 130 17.10 13.40 -52.22
CA GLU A 130 18.11 12.37 -52.04
C GLU A 130 19.47 12.99 -51.74
N GLN A 131 19.85 14.08 -52.43
CA GLN A 131 21.05 14.85 -52.10
C GLN A 131 21.03 15.35 -50.65
N VAL A 132 19.87 15.80 -50.16
CA VAL A 132 19.72 16.21 -48.76
C VAL A 132 19.81 15.01 -47.82
N ALA A 133 19.23 13.86 -48.18
CA ALA A 133 19.32 12.65 -47.37
C ALA A 133 20.74 12.05 -47.35
N GLU A 134 21.52 12.21 -48.43
CA GLU A 134 22.89 11.72 -48.58
C GLU A 134 23.93 12.58 -47.87
N ALA A 135 23.64 13.86 -47.60
CA ALA A 135 24.53 14.75 -46.88
C ALA A 135 24.86 14.28 -45.44
N GLY A 136 24.12 13.29 -44.93
CA GLY A 136 24.43 12.55 -43.69
C GLY A 136 24.11 13.29 -42.39
N ASP A 137 23.56 14.50 -42.46
CA ASP A 137 23.26 15.36 -41.30
C ASP A 137 21.84 15.14 -40.74
N LEU A 138 21.00 14.40 -41.45
CA LEU A 138 19.57 14.29 -41.19
C LEU A 138 19.11 12.92 -40.69
N PHE A 139 19.68 11.82 -41.19
CA PHE A 139 19.26 10.46 -40.88
C PHE A 139 20.47 9.58 -40.60
N LYS A 140 20.39 8.70 -39.59
CA LYS A 140 21.45 7.72 -39.30
C LYS A 140 21.62 6.71 -40.44
N ASN A 141 20.49 6.27 -41.01
CA ASN A 141 20.43 5.37 -42.15
C ASN A 141 19.79 6.10 -43.33
N LYS A 142 20.32 5.89 -44.54
CA LYS A 142 19.76 6.48 -45.75
C LYS A 142 18.33 5.96 -45.96
N PRO A 143 17.33 6.85 -46.16
CA PRO A 143 15.98 6.44 -46.53
C PRO A 143 16.00 5.62 -47.83
N LYS A 144 15.13 4.61 -47.93
CA LYS A 144 14.96 3.88 -49.19
C LYS A 144 14.41 4.82 -50.25
N VAL A 145 14.88 4.66 -51.49
CA VAL A 145 14.37 5.41 -52.65
C VAL A 145 13.67 4.43 -53.56
N PHE A 146 12.45 4.76 -53.98
CA PHE A 146 11.65 3.98 -54.90
C PHE A 146 11.36 4.83 -56.14
N GLU A 147 11.73 4.32 -57.30
CA GLU A 147 11.58 5.02 -58.56
C GLU A 147 10.55 4.31 -59.44
N ALA A 148 9.68 5.08 -60.08
CA ALA A 148 8.80 4.54 -61.09
C ALA A 148 9.63 3.89 -62.22
N PRO A 149 9.17 2.75 -62.79
CA PRO A 149 7.86 2.12 -62.58
C PRO A 149 7.76 1.18 -61.35
N ALA A 150 8.87 0.86 -60.67
CA ALA A 150 8.94 -0.13 -59.60
C ALA A 150 8.61 0.47 -58.21
N LEU A 151 7.32 0.71 -57.95
CA LEU A 151 6.85 1.29 -56.67
C LEU A 151 6.36 0.23 -55.66
N PRO A 152 6.57 0.46 -54.34
CA PRO A 152 6.04 -0.40 -53.28
C PRO A 152 4.52 -0.23 -53.10
N PRO A 153 3.84 -1.09 -52.32
CA PRO A 153 2.44 -0.86 -51.95
C PRO A 153 2.28 0.45 -51.16
N GLY A 154 1.41 1.36 -51.62
CA GLY A 154 1.21 2.67 -51.01
C GLY A 154 0.67 2.65 -49.57
N SER A 155 0.22 1.50 -49.07
CA SER A 155 -0.24 1.32 -47.68
C SER A 155 0.88 1.07 -46.66
N ARG A 156 2.09 0.66 -47.09
CA ARG A 156 3.19 0.27 -46.18
C ARG A 156 4.57 0.79 -46.59
N PHE A 157 4.63 1.77 -47.49
CA PHE A 157 5.92 2.27 -47.96
C PHE A 157 6.61 3.13 -46.87
N GLU A 158 7.93 3.08 -46.89
CA GLU A 158 8.83 3.86 -46.05
C GLU A 158 10.06 4.22 -46.89
N GLY A 159 10.12 5.48 -47.32
CA GLY A 159 11.14 6.03 -48.20
C GLY A 159 10.68 7.26 -48.98
N ILE A 160 11.51 7.66 -49.94
CA ILE A 160 11.23 8.69 -50.93
C ILE A 160 10.74 8.00 -52.22
N VAL A 161 9.56 8.37 -52.70
CA VAL A 161 8.92 7.81 -53.90
C VAL A 161 8.92 8.85 -55.01
N ARG A 162 9.52 8.52 -56.15
CA ARG A 162 9.46 9.32 -57.38
C ARG A 162 8.40 8.77 -58.32
N LEU A 163 7.24 9.43 -58.30
CA LEU A 163 6.05 8.94 -58.99
C LEU A 163 6.17 9.01 -60.52
N HIS A 164 6.91 10.01 -61.01
CA HIS A 164 7.06 10.33 -62.45
C HIS A 164 8.42 9.95 -63.02
N GLY A 165 9.21 9.13 -62.32
CA GLY A 165 10.55 8.73 -62.74
C GLY A 165 11.62 9.76 -62.35
N SER A 166 12.81 9.62 -62.93
CA SER A 166 14.00 10.39 -62.57
C SER A 166 14.80 10.81 -63.80
N VAL A 167 15.53 11.93 -63.68
CA VAL A 167 16.57 12.35 -64.63
C VAL A 167 17.70 11.31 -64.83
N ASN A 168 17.88 10.36 -63.90
CA ASN A 168 18.86 9.29 -64.02
C ASN A 168 18.44 8.21 -65.04
N GLU A 169 17.14 8.05 -65.26
CA GLU A 169 16.55 7.12 -66.22
C GLU A 169 15.57 7.88 -67.13
N PRO A 170 16.08 8.67 -68.11
CA PRO A 170 15.24 9.59 -68.88
C PRO A 170 14.06 8.93 -69.61
N GLU A 171 14.21 7.68 -70.03
CA GLU A 171 13.16 6.96 -70.77
C GLU A 171 11.96 6.56 -69.90
N GLU A 172 12.14 6.46 -68.58
CA GLU A 172 11.06 6.16 -67.63
C GLU A 172 10.39 7.43 -67.06
N MET A 173 10.83 8.63 -67.51
CA MET A 173 10.22 9.90 -67.10
C MET A 173 8.80 10.08 -67.68
N VAL A 174 7.87 10.49 -66.83
CA VAL A 174 6.49 10.81 -67.22
C VAL A 174 6.40 12.27 -67.68
N LEU A 175 6.65 12.52 -68.97
CA LEU A 175 6.66 13.88 -69.56
C LEU A 175 5.57 14.10 -70.61
N THR A 176 5.26 13.08 -71.42
CA THR A 176 4.28 13.20 -72.52
C THR A 176 2.93 12.61 -72.13
N HIS A 177 1.87 13.01 -72.82
CA HIS A 177 0.52 12.43 -72.62
C HIS A 177 0.49 10.89 -72.74
N ARG A 178 1.38 10.29 -73.56
CA ARG A 178 1.52 8.82 -73.66
C ARG A 178 2.14 8.22 -72.41
N ASP A 179 3.15 8.87 -71.84
CA ASP A 179 3.79 8.43 -70.60
C ASP A 179 2.80 8.53 -69.42
N PHE A 180 1.99 9.60 -69.35
CA PHE A 180 0.89 9.73 -68.39
C PHE A 180 -0.15 8.61 -68.56
N GLY A 181 -0.51 8.27 -69.80
CA GLY A 181 -1.39 7.14 -70.10
C GLY A 181 -0.85 5.82 -69.57
N ARG A 182 0.44 5.54 -69.81
CA ARG A 182 1.14 4.36 -69.29
C ARG A 182 1.13 4.32 -67.76
N ALA A 183 1.53 5.42 -67.11
CA ALA A 183 1.67 5.51 -65.65
C ALA A 183 0.35 5.37 -64.86
N TYR A 184 -0.77 5.87 -65.41
CA TYR A 184 -2.03 6.00 -64.66
C TYR A 184 -3.22 5.21 -65.21
N LEU A 185 -3.27 4.91 -66.51
CA LEU A 185 -4.48 4.37 -67.17
C LEU A 185 -4.35 2.92 -67.60
N THR A 186 -3.16 2.49 -68.03
CA THR A 186 -2.95 1.11 -68.50
C THR A 186 -2.99 0.11 -67.33
N GLU A 187 -3.52 -1.09 -67.58
CA GLU A 187 -3.70 -2.12 -66.56
C GLU A 187 -2.38 -2.82 -66.20
N GLU A 188 -1.53 -3.10 -67.19
CA GLU A 188 -0.21 -3.71 -67.00
C GLU A 188 0.74 -2.76 -66.25
N ASP A 189 0.96 -1.56 -66.79
CA ASP A 189 1.95 -0.65 -66.22
C ASP A 189 1.42 0.20 -65.05
N GLY A 190 0.14 0.61 -65.01
CA GLY A 190 -0.50 1.63 -64.13
C GLY A 190 -0.05 1.82 -62.67
N TRP A 191 1.25 2.05 -62.44
CA TRP A 191 1.92 2.03 -61.15
C TRP A 191 1.47 3.21 -60.30
N ALA A 192 1.32 4.38 -60.91
CA ALA A 192 0.98 5.61 -60.21
C ALA A 192 -0.45 5.52 -59.66
N ARG A 193 -1.39 4.99 -60.44
CA ARG A 193 -2.77 4.76 -59.98
C ARG A 193 -2.82 3.78 -58.80
N ARG A 194 -2.18 2.61 -58.93
CA ARG A 194 -2.18 1.57 -57.87
C ARG A 194 -1.58 2.11 -56.57
N PHE A 195 -0.45 2.81 -56.68
CA PHE A 195 0.23 3.43 -55.55
C PHE A 195 -0.66 4.49 -54.86
N LEU A 196 -1.19 5.46 -55.62
CA LEU A 196 -1.94 6.58 -55.08
C LEU A 196 -3.28 6.19 -54.44
N VAL A 197 -4.01 5.23 -55.03
CA VAL A 197 -5.27 4.74 -54.45
C VAL A 197 -5.00 4.12 -53.07
N SER A 198 -3.97 3.29 -52.96
CA SER A 198 -3.56 2.70 -51.69
C SER A 198 -3.03 3.74 -50.71
N LEU A 199 -2.31 4.76 -51.18
CA LEU A 199 -1.77 5.85 -50.38
C LEU A 199 -2.89 6.65 -49.71
N PHE A 200 -3.81 7.19 -50.50
CA PHE A 200 -4.86 8.09 -50.05
C PHE A 200 -5.94 7.40 -49.20
N ALA A 201 -6.03 6.07 -49.24
CA ALA A 201 -6.89 5.29 -48.37
C ALA A 201 -6.32 5.14 -46.95
N ASN A 202 -4.98 5.07 -46.81
CA ASN A 202 -4.32 4.69 -45.56
C ASN A 202 -3.61 5.84 -44.84
N HIS A 203 -3.19 6.89 -45.56
CA HIS A 203 -2.34 7.95 -45.01
C HIS A 203 -2.95 9.35 -45.14
N THR A 204 -2.64 10.22 -44.17
CA THR A 204 -2.93 11.65 -44.26
C THR A 204 -1.91 12.30 -45.20
N VAL A 205 -2.35 13.12 -46.15
CA VAL A 205 -1.45 13.71 -47.16
C VAL A 205 -1.38 15.22 -47.05
N LEU A 206 -0.17 15.78 -47.06
CA LEU A 206 0.11 17.20 -47.15
C LEU A 206 0.73 17.54 -48.51
N PHE A 207 -0.01 18.27 -49.36
CA PHE A 207 0.47 18.76 -50.64
C PHE A 207 1.28 20.06 -50.46
N VAL A 208 2.50 20.07 -50.99
CA VAL A 208 3.44 21.21 -50.91
C VAL A 208 4.00 21.52 -52.30
N GLY A 209 3.90 22.77 -52.73
CA GLY A 209 4.40 23.19 -54.05
C GLY A 209 3.73 22.48 -55.24
N TYR A 210 2.59 21.82 -55.03
CA TYR A 210 1.87 21.07 -56.04
C TYR A 210 0.61 21.82 -56.47
N SER A 211 0.46 22.06 -57.78
CA SER A 211 -0.63 22.86 -58.35
C SER A 211 -1.91 22.06 -58.62
N HIS A 212 -1.84 20.73 -58.52
CA HIS A 212 -2.95 19.82 -58.83
C HIS A 212 -3.54 20.02 -60.23
N ASN A 213 -2.69 20.37 -61.20
CA ASN A 213 -3.09 20.61 -62.59
C ASN A 213 -3.02 19.36 -63.47
N ASP A 214 -2.49 18.24 -62.96
CA ASP A 214 -2.50 16.98 -63.66
C ASP A 214 -3.96 16.53 -63.87
N THR A 215 -4.33 16.33 -65.14
CA THR A 215 -5.72 15.99 -65.52
C THR A 215 -6.22 14.78 -64.74
N ILE A 216 -5.38 13.76 -64.57
CA ILE A 216 -5.74 12.51 -63.89
C ILE A 216 -5.95 12.72 -62.38
N MET A 217 -5.11 13.53 -61.71
CA MET A 217 -5.24 13.78 -60.26
C MET A 217 -6.52 14.53 -59.91
N THR A 218 -6.98 15.39 -60.81
CA THR A 218 -8.25 16.15 -60.68
C THR A 218 -9.47 15.22 -60.66
N TYR A 219 -9.40 14.07 -61.35
CA TYR A 219 -10.46 13.05 -61.30
C TYR A 219 -10.25 12.02 -60.19
N LEU A 220 -9.00 11.63 -59.91
CA LEU A 220 -8.67 10.59 -58.93
C LEU A 220 -9.00 11.02 -57.51
N THR A 221 -8.64 12.25 -57.13
CA THR A 221 -8.73 12.70 -55.73
C THR A 221 -10.18 12.83 -55.22
N PRO A 222 -11.14 13.40 -55.99
CA PRO A 222 -12.55 13.45 -55.58
C PRO A 222 -13.27 12.09 -55.65
N SER A 223 -12.77 11.15 -56.46
CA SER A 223 -13.42 9.85 -56.69
C SER A 223 -13.10 8.79 -55.63
N LEU A 224 -12.29 9.14 -54.62
CA LEU A 224 -11.97 8.25 -53.50
C LEU A 224 -13.13 8.24 -52.47
N PRO A 225 -13.45 7.07 -51.89
CA PRO A 225 -14.59 6.95 -50.98
C PRO A 225 -14.48 7.92 -49.78
N PRO A 226 -15.60 8.44 -49.27
CA PRO A 226 -15.65 9.47 -48.21
C PRO A 226 -15.12 9.01 -46.83
N GLY A 227 -14.63 7.76 -46.70
CA GLY A 227 -13.99 7.22 -45.50
C GLY A 227 -12.45 7.27 -45.47
N GLY A 228 -11.80 7.89 -46.47
CA GLY A 228 -10.33 8.03 -46.50
C GLY A 228 -9.77 9.01 -45.45
N LYS A 229 -8.45 8.94 -45.19
CA LYS A 229 -7.74 9.90 -44.32
C LYS A 229 -7.76 11.32 -44.90
N LYS A 230 -7.60 12.33 -44.04
CA LYS A 230 -7.65 13.76 -44.41
C LYS A 230 -6.51 14.17 -45.34
N ARG A 231 -6.74 15.22 -46.13
CA ARG A 231 -5.79 15.76 -47.12
C ARG A 231 -5.69 17.27 -46.95
N PHE A 232 -4.48 17.78 -46.95
CA PHE A 232 -4.18 19.19 -46.72
C PHE A 232 -3.33 19.75 -47.85
N ALA A 233 -3.44 21.05 -48.14
CA ALA A 233 -2.58 21.73 -49.10
C ALA A 233 -2.14 23.10 -48.59
N LEU A 234 -0.83 23.39 -48.64
CA LEU A 234 -0.30 24.71 -48.29
C LEU A 234 -0.49 25.69 -49.45
N ILE A 235 -1.28 26.74 -49.22
CA ILE A 235 -1.70 27.70 -50.25
C ILE A 235 -1.49 29.13 -49.76
N GLY A 236 -1.01 30.00 -50.64
CA GLY A 236 -0.78 31.40 -50.29
C GLY A 236 -2.05 32.23 -50.18
N SER A 237 -2.07 33.20 -49.26
CA SER A 237 -3.25 34.01 -48.94
C SER A 237 -3.82 34.84 -50.10
N LYS A 238 -3.03 35.13 -51.13
CA LYS A 238 -3.46 35.86 -52.34
C LYS A 238 -3.82 34.95 -53.52
N SER A 239 -3.98 33.65 -53.27
CA SER A 239 -4.45 32.67 -54.24
C SER A 239 -5.99 32.65 -54.32
N ASN A 240 -6.56 32.81 -55.52
CA ASN A 240 -8.01 32.77 -55.74
C ASN A 240 -8.60 31.34 -55.77
N ASN A 241 -7.84 30.33 -55.33
CA ASN A 241 -8.15 28.91 -55.58
C ASN A 241 -8.67 28.14 -54.35
N LEU A 242 -8.95 28.78 -53.21
CA LEU A 242 -9.34 28.06 -51.98
C LEU A 242 -10.57 27.15 -52.17
N ASP A 243 -11.59 27.63 -52.89
CA ASP A 243 -12.80 26.84 -53.17
C ASP A 243 -12.53 25.65 -54.10
N ARG A 244 -11.56 25.76 -55.01
CA ARG A 244 -11.15 24.66 -55.89
C ARG A 244 -10.62 23.49 -55.07
N TRP A 245 -9.74 23.75 -54.11
CA TRP A 245 -9.16 22.73 -53.23
C TRP A 245 -10.21 22.05 -52.36
N ARG A 246 -11.12 22.83 -51.75
CA ARG A 246 -12.22 22.29 -50.93
C ARG A 246 -13.15 21.38 -51.74
N ARG A 247 -13.48 21.73 -53.00
CA ARG A 247 -14.28 20.86 -53.89
C ARG A 247 -13.60 19.55 -54.25
N MET A 248 -12.26 19.50 -54.19
CA MET A 248 -11.48 18.28 -54.41
C MET A 248 -11.32 17.44 -53.13
N GLY A 249 -11.95 17.84 -52.01
CA GLY A 249 -11.82 17.16 -50.73
C GLY A 249 -10.47 17.40 -50.05
N ILE A 250 -9.80 18.51 -50.36
CA ILE A 250 -8.50 18.90 -49.79
C ILE A 250 -8.68 20.18 -48.98
N GLU A 251 -8.23 20.16 -47.73
CA GLU A 251 -8.33 21.28 -46.78
C GLU A 251 -7.17 22.27 -46.98
N PRO A 252 -7.44 23.53 -47.33
CA PRO A 252 -6.39 24.51 -47.57
C PRO A 252 -5.82 25.07 -46.26
N ILE A 253 -4.49 25.01 -46.10
CA ILE A 253 -3.73 25.66 -45.03
C ILE A 253 -3.10 26.94 -45.60
N VAL A 254 -3.51 28.09 -45.08
CA VAL A 254 -3.19 29.38 -45.67
C VAL A 254 -1.92 29.98 -45.05
N PHE A 255 -0.92 30.29 -45.88
CA PHE A 255 0.27 31.04 -45.46
C PHE A 255 0.23 32.49 -45.98
N PRO A 256 0.78 33.47 -45.25
CA PRO A 256 0.76 34.87 -45.64
C PRO A 256 1.63 35.15 -46.87
N GLN A 257 1.15 36.03 -47.76
CA GLN A 257 1.88 36.50 -48.94
C GLN A 257 1.76 38.02 -49.11
N GLU A 258 2.89 38.70 -49.35
CA GLU A 258 2.87 40.11 -49.75
C GLU A 258 2.41 40.26 -51.21
N ASN A 259 2.85 39.37 -52.10
CA ASN A 259 2.47 39.32 -53.52
C ASN A 259 2.36 37.86 -54.01
N LYS A 260 1.80 37.63 -55.21
CA LYS A 260 1.54 36.27 -55.73
C LYS A 260 2.82 35.43 -55.98
N SER A 261 3.99 36.07 -56.04
CA SER A 261 5.30 35.42 -56.23
C SER A 261 6.08 35.22 -54.93
N ASP A 262 5.55 35.70 -53.80
CA ASP A 262 6.18 35.57 -52.49
C ASP A 262 5.80 34.24 -51.83
N PHE A 263 6.77 33.34 -51.73
CA PHE A 263 6.62 32.03 -51.07
C PHE A 263 7.44 31.94 -49.76
N THR A 264 7.95 33.06 -49.25
CA THR A 264 8.73 33.06 -48.00
C THR A 264 7.91 32.57 -46.80
N GLY A 265 6.60 32.87 -46.79
CA GLY A 265 5.66 32.37 -45.78
C GLY A 265 5.49 30.85 -45.81
N LEU A 266 5.62 30.21 -46.98
CA LEU A 266 5.61 28.75 -47.10
C LEU A 266 6.85 28.16 -46.42
N ASP A 267 8.03 28.65 -46.79
CA ASP A 267 9.30 28.16 -46.26
C ASP A 267 9.37 28.33 -44.74
N ARG A 268 8.98 29.51 -44.22
CA ARG A 268 8.91 29.77 -42.78
C ARG A 268 7.86 28.92 -42.06
N GLY A 269 6.71 28.66 -42.67
CA GLY A 269 5.67 27.82 -42.10
C GLY A 269 6.14 26.36 -41.96
N VAL A 270 6.76 25.80 -43.00
CA VAL A 270 7.31 24.44 -42.98
C VAL A 270 8.52 24.35 -42.05
N GLU A 271 9.37 25.38 -42.02
CA GLU A 271 10.48 25.48 -41.07
C GLU A 271 9.98 25.48 -39.63
N GLY A 272 8.96 26.28 -39.32
CA GLY A 272 8.31 26.32 -38.02
C GLY A 272 7.75 24.97 -37.63
N LEU A 273 7.02 24.30 -38.53
CA LEU A 273 6.47 22.96 -38.29
C LEU A 273 7.57 21.91 -38.06
N ALA A 274 8.67 21.98 -38.82
CA ALA A 274 9.82 21.10 -38.66
C ALA A 274 10.56 21.36 -37.34
N ASN A 275 10.75 22.62 -36.95
CA ASN A 275 11.32 23.00 -35.65
C ASN A 275 10.45 22.52 -34.50
N PHE A 276 9.14 22.71 -34.62
CA PHE A 276 8.14 22.26 -33.65
C PHE A 276 8.20 20.74 -33.44
N ARG A 277 8.27 19.96 -34.54
CA ARG A 277 8.39 18.50 -34.48
C ARG A 277 9.74 18.05 -33.92
N ARG A 278 10.84 18.68 -34.32
CA ARG A 278 12.20 18.33 -33.87
C ARG A 278 12.52 18.75 -32.44
N ARG A 279 11.68 19.56 -31.80
CA ARG A 279 11.98 20.10 -30.49
C ARG A 279 12.06 18.92 -29.52
N GLY A 280 13.29 18.56 -29.12
CA GLY A 280 13.53 17.53 -28.12
C GLY A 280 13.07 17.99 -26.74
N VAL A 281 13.14 17.09 -25.77
CA VAL A 281 12.72 17.34 -24.38
C VAL A 281 13.36 18.60 -23.80
N ILE A 282 14.67 18.80 -23.98
CA ILE A 282 15.39 20.00 -23.52
C ILE A 282 14.89 21.27 -24.23
N GLY A 283 14.65 21.20 -25.55
CA GLY A 283 14.12 22.34 -26.30
C GLY A 283 12.69 22.70 -25.88
N TRP A 284 11.88 21.70 -25.54
CA TRP A 284 10.54 21.89 -24.99
C TRP A 284 10.60 22.51 -23.60
N GLN A 285 11.50 22.03 -22.75
CA GLN A 285 11.74 22.63 -21.44
C GLN A 285 12.15 24.10 -21.55
N GLN A 286 13.08 24.44 -22.44
CA GLN A 286 13.54 25.82 -22.64
C GLN A 286 12.42 26.72 -23.13
N GLU A 287 11.61 26.27 -24.10
CA GLU A 287 10.52 27.10 -24.62
C GLU A 287 9.38 27.25 -23.61
N ILE A 288 8.97 26.17 -22.95
CA ILE A 288 7.94 26.23 -21.93
C ILE A 288 8.43 27.11 -20.77
N ALA A 289 9.69 27.01 -20.37
CA ALA A 289 10.28 27.88 -19.36
C ALA A 289 10.27 29.36 -19.79
N ARG A 290 10.69 29.68 -21.03
CA ARG A 290 10.64 31.04 -21.58
C ARG A 290 9.25 31.67 -21.43
N ILE A 291 8.19 30.89 -21.67
CA ILE A 291 6.81 31.36 -21.57
C ILE A 291 6.34 31.40 -20.11
N ALA A 292 6.53 30.32 -19.37
CA ALA A 292 5.97 30.11 -18.03
C ALA A 292 6.67 30.93 -16.93
N GLU A 293 7.96 31.28 -17.10
CA GLU A 293 8.68 32.19 -16.19
C GLU A 293 8.10 33.61 -16.24
N GLY A 294 7.45 33.99 -17.34
CA GLY A 294 6.76 35.26 -17.51
C GLY A 294 5.31 35.27 -16.98
N GLU A 295 4.60 36.36 -17.28
CA GLU A 295 3.15 36.41 -17.11
C GLU A 295 2.43 35.67 -18.24
N PRO A 296 1.25 35.06 -17.98
CA PRO A 296 0.48 34.40 -19.01
C PRO A 296 0.13 35.37 -20.16
N PRO A 297 0.13 34.88 -21.43
CA PRO A 297 -0.11 35.73 -22.58
C PRO A 297 -1.53 36.32 -22.54
N MET A 298 -1.64 37.65 -22.75
CA MET A 298 -2.93 38.37 -22.75
C MET A 298 -3.80 38.10 -23.98
N ILE A 299 -3.20 37.74 -25.12
CA ILE A 299 -3.89 37.46 -26.38
C ILE A 299 -3.61 36.00 -26.74
N ASP A 300 -4.65 35.30 -27.20
CA ASP A 300 -4.53 33.94 -27.68
C ASP A 300 -3.66 33.91 -28.95
N GLY A 301 -2.51 33.27 -28.85
CA GLY A 301 -1.43 33.32 -29.84
C GLY A 301 -0.53 32.10 -29.72
N GLU A 302 0.65 32.16 -30.36
CA GLU A 302 1.61 31.03 -30.40
C GLU A 302 2.03 30.55 -29.01
N ASP A 303 2.34 31.47 -28.10
CA ASP A 303 2.73 31.14 -26.71
C ASP A 303 1.58 30.47 -25.93
N GLY A 304 0.33 30.93 -26.13
CA GLY A 304 -0.85 30.34 -25.49
C GLY A 304 -1.11 28.90 -25.96
N HIS A 305 -1.09 28.68 -27.27
CA HIS A 305 -1.24 27.34 -27.86
C HIS A 305 -0.08 26.41 -27.51
N THR A 306 1.12 26.95 -27.30
CA THR A 306 2.29 26.19 -26.84
C THR A 306 2.06 25.62 -25.44
N ILE A 307 1.50 26.42 -24.52
CA ILE A 307 1.13 25.95 -23.18
C ILE A 307 -0.05 24.99 -23.24
N ASP A 308 -1.08 25.26 -24.05
CA ASP A 308 -2.19 24.31 -24.23
C ASP A 308 -1.69 22.94 -24.68
N HIS A 309 -0.77 22.92 -25.65
CA HIS A 309 -0.14 21.68 -26.08
C HIS A 309 0.67 21.02 -24.96
N ALA A 310 1.45 21.79 -24.20
CA ALA A 310 2.20 21.26 -23.07
C ALA A 310 1.28 20.57 -22.05
N LEU A 311 0.11 21.14 -21.78
CA LEU A 311 -0.87 20.60 -20.83
C LEU A 311 -1.55 19.31 -21.31
N THR A 312 -1.42 18.94 -22.59
CA THR A 312 -1.91 17.64 -23.09
C THR A 312 -0.98 16.47 -22.77
N SER A 313 0.30 16.72 -22.49
CA SER A 313 1.29 15.68 -22.16
C SER A 313 1.69 15.77 -20.69
N VAL A 314 1.81 14.62 -20.02
CA VAL A 314 2.29 14.50 -18.64
C VAL A 314 3.68 15.12 -18.48
N GLU A 315 4.59 14.82 -19.40
CA GLU A 315 5.99 15.25 -19.37
C GLU A 315 6.15 16.77 -19.60
N LEU A 316 5.33 17.35 -20.48
CA LEU A 316 5.38 18.78 -20.78
C LEU A 316 4.61 19.62 -19.75
N THR A 317 3.48 19.12 -19.22
CA THR A 317 2.74 19.74 -18.10
C THR A 317 3.65 19.95 -16.91
N ARG A 318 4.45 18.92 -16.65
CA ARG A 318 5.59 18.96 -15.76
C ARG A 318 6.47 20.20 -16.04
N PHE A 319 7.06 20.35 -17.23
CA PHE A 319 7.96 21.49 -17.49
C PHE A 319 7.31 22.84 -17.21
N PHE A 320 6.01 22.96 -17.51
CA PHE A 320 5.24 24.14 -17.22
C PHE A 320 5.17 24.43 -15.71
N VAL A 321 4.75 23.48 -14.87
CA VAL A 321 4.56 23.72 -13.42
C VAL A 321 5.85 24.09 -12.69
N ARG A 322 7.01 23.70 -13.24
CA ARG A 322 8.32 24.10 -12.68
C ARG A 322 8.64 25.56 -12.88
N ALA A 323 8.39 26.07 -14.08
CA ALA A 323 8.72 27.42 -14.50
C ALA A 323 7.60 28.42 -14.14
N ALA A 324 6.35 27.98 -14.12
CA ALA A 324 5.18 28.78 -13.79
C ALA A 324 5.16 29.16 -12.30
N THR A 325 5.76 30.31 -11.99
CA THR A 325 5.85 30.88 -10.63
C THR A 325 4.87 32.02 -10.39
N SER A 326 4.35 32.65 -11.45
CA SER A 326 3.39 33.75 -11.33
C SER A 326 1.99 33.26 -10.96
N PRO A 327 1.32 33.85 -9.95
CA PRO A 327 -0.05 33.46 -9.55
C PRO A 327 -1.09 33.76 -10.65
N LYS A 328 -0.79 34.64 -11.62
CA LYS A 328 -1.67 34.90 -12.76
C LYS A 328 -1.96 33.65 -13.60
N TRP A 329 -1.06 32.65 -13.59
CA TRP A 329 -1.28 31.38 -14.25
C TRP A 329 -2.47 30.60 -13.70
N ILE A 330 -2.80 30.76 -12.41
CA ILE A 330 -3.98 30.14 -11.78
C ILE A 330 -5.26 30.58 -12.51
N GLY A 331 -5.42 31.90 -12.69
CA GLY A 331 -6.58 32.46 -13.39
C GLY A 331 -6.64 32.09 -14.87
N TRP A 332 -5.48 32.03 -15.53
CA TRP A 332 -5.39 31.64 -16.95
C TRP A 332 -5.82 30.18 -17.17
N LEU A 333 -5.34 29.26 -16.33
CA LEU A 333 -5.70 27.83 -16.39
C LEU A 333 -7.18 27.60 -16.04
N ASP A 334 -7.70 28.34 -15.03
CA ASP A 334 -9.11 28.28 -14.64
C ASP A 334 -10.04 28.72 -15.80
N HIS A 335 -9.68 29.82 -16.50
CA HIS A 335 -10.47 30.34 -17.61
C HIS A 335 -10.51 29.37 -18.81
N ARG A 336 -9.41 28.67 -19.09
CA ARG A 336 -9.34 27.64 -20.15
C ARG A 336 -9.92 26.29 -19.74
N GLY A 337 -10.24 26.09 -18.46
CA GLY A 337 -10.95 24.92 -17.96
C GLY A 337 -10.07 23.76 -17.51
N TYR A 338 -8.74 23.91 -17.53
CA TYR A 338 -7.80 22.85 -17.08
C TYR A 338 -7.96 22.53 -15.59
N LEU A 339 -8.32 23.51 -14.77
CA LEU A 339 -8.51 23.27 -13.33
C LEU A 339 -9.89 22.68 -12.99
N LYS A 340 -10.81 22.53 -13.95
CA LYS A 340 -12.22 22.19 -13.68
C LYS A 340 -12.37 20.86 -12.94
N ARG A 341 -11.58 19.84 -13.30
CA ARG A 341 -11.63 18.51 -12.68
C ARG A 341 -11.13 18.49 -11.24
N LEU A 342 -10.18 19.37 -10.91
CA LEU A 342 -9.59 19.47 -9.57
C LEU A 342 -10.60 19.96 -8.52
N PHE A 343 -11.68 20.60 -8.96
CA PHE A 343 -12.80 21.06 -8.11
C PHE A 343 -14.08 20.23 -8.36
N ALA A 344 -13.95 19.00 -8.84
CA ALA A 344 -15.04 18.05 -9.06
C ALA A 344 -14.74 16.68 -8.44
N GLU A 345 -15.79 15.91 -8.17
CA GLU A 345 -15.67 14.51 -7.77
C GLU A 345 -15.33 13.64 -8.99
N GLY A 346 -14.44 12.67 -8.82
CA GLY A 346 -14.02 11.75 -9.88
C GLY A 346 -12.53 11.43 -9.84
N GLU A 347 -12.13 10.45 -10.65
CA GLU A 347 -10.73 10.11 -10.89
C GLU A 347 -10.04 11.23 -11.67
N LEU A 348 -8.83 11.57 -11.24
CA LEU A 348 -7.99 12.55 -11.91
C LEU A 348 -7.02 11.84 -12.86
N GLU A 349 -6.82 12.43 -14.04
CA GLU A 349 -5.73 12.05 -14.93
C GLU A 349 -4.38 12.48 -14.32
N GLU A 350 -3.27 11.94 -14.81
CA GLU A 350 -1.95 12.22 -14.22
C GLU A 350 -1.56 13.70 -14.33
N GLN A 351 -1.92 14.38 -15.44
CA GLN A 351 -1.73 15.83 -15.57
C GLN A 351 -2.50 16.62 -14.50
N ASP A 352 -3.72 16.19 -14.20
CA ASP A 352 -4.57 16.84 -13.19
C ASP A 352 -3.93 16.71 -11.79
N ARG A 353 -3.30 15.56 -11.48
CA ARG A 353 -2.57 15.34 -10.23
C ARG A 353 -1.32 16.22 -10.12
N ILE A 354 -0.56 16.36 -11.20
CA ILE A 354 0.60 17.28 -11.26
C ILE A 354 0.16 18.72 -11.00
N LEU A 355 -0.97 19.13 -11.58
CA LEU A 355 -1.53 20.47 -11.32
C LEU A 355 -2.01 20.64 -9.87
N CYS A 356 -2.59 19.60 -9.24
CA CYS A 356 -2.93 19.63 -7.81
C CYS A 356 -1.70 19.90 -6.93
N GLU A 357 -0.62 19.15 -7.17
CA GLU A 357 0.62 19.28 -6.42
C GLU A 357 1.28 20.63 -6.66
N TRP A 358 1.32 21.12 -7.91
CA TRP A 358 1.83 22.45 -8.24
C TRP A 358 1.07 23.57 -7.52
N LEU A 359 -0.27 23.55 -7.55
CA LEU A 359 -1.08 24.55 -6.84
C LEU A 359 -0.79 24.55 -5.34
N ALA A 360 -0.71 23.36 -4.73
CA ALA A 360 -0.45 23.21 -3.32
C ALA A 360 0.97 23.66 -2.93
N VAL A 361 2.00 23.19 -3.65
CA VAL A 361 3.42 23.47 -3.35
C VAL A 361 3.77 24.93 -3.58
N ARG A 362 3.29 25.53 -4.67
CA ARG A 362 3.73 26.86 -5.10
C ARG A 362 2.93 27.99 -4.48
N PHE A 363 1.61 27.83 -4.34
CA PHE A 363 0.71 28.96 -4.07
C PHE A 363 -0.06 28.85 -2.77
N ALA A 364 -0.19 27.66 -2.16
CA ALA A 364 -1.00 27.51 -0.94
C ALA A 364 -0.54 28.35 0.26
N ARG A 365 0.70 28.85 0.25
CA ARG A 365 1.27 29.65 1.35
C ARG A 365 1.49 31.12 0.99
N THR A 366 1.91 31.38 -0.24
CA THR A 366 2.37 32.70 -0.70
C THR A 366 1.30 33.49 -1.45
N HIS A 367 0.33 32.78 -2.06
CA HIS A 367 -0.69 33.32 -2.96
C HIS A 367 -2.05 32.63 -2.71
N SER A 368 -2.41 32.53 -1.43
CA SER A 368 -3.62 31.83 -0.99
C SER A 368 -4.89 32.52 -1.49
N ASP A 369 -4.89 33.85 -1.60
CA ASP A 369 -6.05 34.64 -2.05
C ASP A 369 -6.48 34.29 -3.47
N GLU A 370 -5.54 34.06 -4.38
CA GLU A 370 -5.83 33.64 -5.75
C GLU A 370 -6.46 32.25 -5.78
N LEU A 371 -5.99 31.33 -4.94
CA LEU A 371 -6.58 30.00 -4.79
C LEU A 371 -7.99 30.08 -4.18
N PHE A 372 -8.18 30.89 -3.14
CA PHE A 372 -9.48 31.12 -2.53
C PHE A 372 -10.49 31.68 -3.53
N SER A 373 -10.05 32.60 -4.42
CA SER A 373 -10.90 33.13 -5.49
C SER A 373 -11.39 32.03 -6.44
N VAL A 374 -10.51 31.10 -6.83
CA VAL A 374 -10.89 29.98 -7.69
C VAL A 374 -11.80 28.99 -6.96
N ILE A 375 -11.47 28.63 -5.72
CA ILE A 375 -12.29 27.74 -4.88
C ILE A 375 -13.71 28.29 -4.74
N CYS A 376 -13.85 29.59 -4.45
CA CYS A 376 -15.14 30.27 -4.35
C CYS A 376 -15.93 30.24 -5.67
N ARG A 377 -15.29 30.50 -6.82
CA ARG A 377 -15.95 30.41 -8.14
C ARG A 377 -16.41 28.99 -8.49
N ARG A 378 -15.75 27.97 -7.93
CA ARG A 378 -16.05 26.55 -8.14
C ARG A 378 -16.93 25.95 -7.02
N TYR A 379 -17.66 26.80 -6.28
CA TYR A 379 -18.61 26.40 -5.23
C TYR A 379 -17.98 25.66 -4.04
N GLY A 380 -16.69 25.86 -3.77
CA GLY A 380 -16.04 25.29 -2.58
C GLY A 380 -15.93 23.76 -2.60
N LYS A 381 -15.82 23.14 -3.78
CA LYS A 381 -15.57 21.69 -3.90
C LYS A 381 -14.10 21.41 -4.15
N LEU A 382 -13.51 20.42 -3.47
CA LEU A 382 -12.15 19.97 -3.73
C LEU A 382 -12.15 18.48 -4.11
N ASN A 383 -11.42 18.12 -5.16
CA ASN A 383 -11.14 16.72 -5.44
C ASN A 383 -10.28 16.11 -4.30
N ARG A 384 -10.43 14.80 -4.05
CA ARG A 384 -9.70 14.09 -2.99
C ARG A 384 -8.17 14.28 -3.05
N HIS A 385 -7.60 14.29 -4.25
CA HIS A 385 -6.15 14.48 -4.43
C HIS A 385 -5.74 15.90 -4.11
N LEU A 386 -6.49 16.90 -4.61
CA LEU A 386 -6.23 18.31 -4.32
C LEU A 386 -6.34 18.61 -2.82
N TRP A 387 -7.35 18.06 -2.15
CA TRP A 387 -7.52 18.19 -0.70
C TRP A 387 -6.30 17.62 0.05
N ARG A 388 -5.86 16.41 -0.33
CA ARG A 388 -4.66 15.76 0.26
C ARG A 388 -3.41 16.60 0.02
N SER A 389 -3.20 17.11 -1.19
CA SER A 389 -2.05 17.96 -1.54
C SER A 389 -2.01 19.23 -0.69
N PHE A 390 -3.13 19.92 -0.48
CA PHE A 390 -3.18 21.11 0.38
C PHE A 390 -2.89 20.80 1.83
N VAL A 391 -3.55 19.78 2.40
CA VAL A 391 -3.33 19.37 3.80
C VAL A 391 -1.86 18.99 4.02
N PHE A 392 -1.26 18.26 3.09
CA PHE A 392 0.15 17.87 3.16
C PHE A 392 1.11 19.07 3.11
N GLN A 393 0.87 20.03 2.21
CA GLN A 393 1.74 21.22 2.10
C GLN A 393 1.64 22.16 3.30
N LEU A 394 0.51 22.15 4.01
CA LEU A 394 0.35 22.87 5.27
C LEU A 394 1.04 22.15 6.45
N ASP A 395 1.38 20.86 6.33
CA ASP A 395 2.10 20.05 7.33
C ASP A 395 3.64 20.11 7.16
N TYR A 396 4.14 19.99 5.92
CA TYR A 396 5.55 19.64 5.62
C TYR A 396 6.67 20.57 6.15
N VAL A 397 6.37 21.81 6.58
CA VAL A 397 7.44 22.78 6.94
C VAL A 397 7.44 23.06 8.44
N LYS A 398 8.58 22.74 9.09
CA LYS A 398 8.83 22.90 10.53
C LYS A 398 8.72 24.34 11.07
N ASP A 399 8.66 25.35 10.21
CA ASP A 399 8.52 26.77 10.56
C ASP A 399 7.07 27.26 10.38
N ASN A 400 6.52 27.87 11.45
CA ASN A 400 5.25 28.60 11.50
C ASN A 400 5.28 29.87 10.62
N SER A 401 5.40 29.73 9.29
CA SER A 401 5.51 30.87 8.38
C SER A 401 4.19 31.36 7.79
N LEU A 402 3.06 30.71 8.10
CA LEU A 402 1.72 31.13 7.65
C LEU A 402 1.15 32.12 8.64
N ASP A 403 0.57 33.21 8.14
CA ASP A 403 -0.14 34.14 8.99
C ASP A 403 -1.41 33.48 9.59
N PRO A 404 -1.79 33.81 10.83
CA PRO A 404 -2.94 33.21 11.51
C PRO A 404 -4.28 33.35 10.75
N HIS A 405 -4.44 34.41 9.96
CA HIS A 405 -5.68 34.67 9.23
C HIS A 405 -5.83 33.69 8.05
N THR A 406 -4.79 33.58 7.23
CA THR A 406 -4.71 32.63 6.12
C THR A 406 -4.83 31.19 6.59
N LEU A 407 -4.20 30.83 7.72
CA LEU A 407 -4.36 29.49 8.31
C LEU A 407 -5.83 29.21 8.66
N SER A 408 -6.54 30.19 9.21
CA SER A 408 -7.96 30.05 9.57
C SER A 408 -8.85 29.89 8.33
N GLN A 409 -8.55 30.59 7.24
CA GLN A 409 -9.26 30.42 5.96
C GLN A 409 -9.02 29.03 5.37
N TRP A 410 -7.78 28.54 5.40
CA TRP A 410 -7.46 27.18 4.96
C TRP A 410 -8.18 26.11 5.76
N VAL A 411 -8.14 26.21 7.09
CA VAL A 411 -8.85 25.27 7.97
C VAL A 411 -10.34 25.26 7.64
N HIS A 412 -10.96 26.44 7.48
CA HIS A 412 -12.36 26.53 7.13
C HIS A 412 -12.68 25.81 5.82
N ILE A 413 -11.90 26.04 4.75
CA ILE A 413 -12.11 25.38 3.45
C ILE A 413 -11.91 23.87 3.57
N LEU A 414 -10.79 23.44 4.16
CA LEU A 414 -10.42 22.03 4.22
C LEU A 414 -11.40 21.21 5.06
N MET A 415 -11.90 21.76 6.17
CA MET A 415 -12.84 21.05 7.04
C MET A 415 -14.23 20.89 6.38
N ASN A 416 -14.61 21.80 5.48
CA ASN A 416 -15.85 21.69 4.71
C ASN A 416 -15.72 20.78 3.46
N CYS A 417 -14.50 20.40 3.08
CA CYS A 417 -14.21 19.63 1.87
C CYS A 417 -13.60 18.25 2.15
N ILE A 418 -13.77 17.70 3.35
CA ILE A 418 -13.16 16.41 3.73
C ILE A 418 -13.66 15.30 2.79
N PRO A 419 -12.77 14.55 2.10
CA PRO A 419 -13.17 13.47 1.22
C PRO A 419 -13.87 12.33 1.97
N VAL A 420 -14.94 11.78 1.39
CA VAL A 420 -15.58 10.55 1.90
C VAL A 420 -14.71 9.36 1.51
N SER A 421 -14.21 8.60 2.50
CA SER A 421 -13.45 7.37 2.25
C SER A 421 -14.38 6.30 1.67
N THR A 422 -14.02 5.74 0.51
CA THR A 422 -14.74 4.63 -0.13
C THR A 422 -14.01 3.29 0.01
N ASP A 423 -12.75 3.30 0.46
CA ASP A 423 -11.84 2.14 0.48
C ASP A 423 -11.63 1.54 1.89
N GLU A 424 -12.57 1.72 2.82
CA GLU A 424 -12.48 1.10 4.16
C GLU A 424 -12.61 -0.45 4.15
N TYR A 425 -12.82 -1.06 2.98
CA TYR A 425 -13.01 -2.50 2.81
C TYR A 425 -11.93 -3.21 1.97
N SER A 426 -10.69 -2.70 1.93
CA SER A 426 -9.57 -3.53 1.46
C SER A 426 -8.97 -4.34 2.61
N PRO A 427 -9.08 -5.68 2.62
CA PRO A 427 -8.55 -6.55 3.68
C PRO A 427 -7.01 -6.69 3.65
N SER A 428 -6.33 -5.99 2.76
CA SER A 428 -4.86 -5.91 2.75
C SER A 428 -4.39 -4.83 3.72
N ASN A 429 -3.60 -5.23 4.72
CA ASN A 429 -2.88 -4.40 5.71
C ASN A 429 -1.91 -3.33 5.12
N SER A 430 -2.08 -2.88 3.89
CA SER A 430 -1.27 -1.86 3.25
C SER A 430 -2.02 -0.54 3.22
N VAL A 431 -1.69 0.31 4.20
CA VAL A 431 -2.06 1.73 4.29
C VAL A 431 -3.55 1.96 4.56
N ARG A 432 -3.93 1.96 5.85
CA ARG A 432 -5.04 2.82 6.30
C ARG A 432 -4.80 4.19 5.67
N ASP A 433 -5.76 4.70 4.91
CA ASP A 433 -5.75 6.04 4.29
C ASP A 433 -5.59 7.12 5.39
N GLY A 434 -4.35 7.30 5.87
CA GLY A 434 -4.00 7.86 7.17
C GLY A 434 -3.98 9.37 7.22
N TYR A 435 -5.06 10.03 6.78
CA TYR A 435 -5.14 11.49 6.85
C TYR A 435 -5.47 12.02 8.25
N GLU A 436 -5.79 11.14 9.21
CA GLU A 436 -5.91 11.47 10.64
C GLU A 436 -4.62 12.09 11.18
N TYR A 437 -3.47 11.54 10.79
CA TYR A 437 -2.16 12.10 11.15
C TYR A 437 -2.01 13.56 10.69
N TYR A 438 -2.47 13.88 9.48
CA TYR A 438 -2.37 15.25 8.97
C TYR A 438 -3.36 16.21 9.65
N LEU A 439 -4.55 15.74 10.01
CA LEU A 439 -5.50 16.54 10.80
C LEU A 439 -4.91 16.86 12.19
N TRP A 440 -4.21 15.90 12.81
CA TRP A 440 -3.54 16.13 14.09
C TRP A 440 -2.42 17.15 13.99
N ARG A 441 -1.60 17.08 12.93
CA ARG A 441 -0.57 18.10 12.66
C ARG A 441 -1.15 19.49 12.40
N LEU A 442 -2.25 19.55 11.63
CA LEU A 442 -2.96 20.80 11.42
C LEU A 442 -3.52 21.38 12.73
N ALA A 443 -3.99 20.53 13.65
CA ALA A 443 -4.39 20.95 14.99
C ALA A 443 -3.21 21.51 15.80
N GLU A 444 -2.04 20.86 15.78
CA GLU A 444 -0.81 21.37 16.40
C GLU A 444 -0.44 22.77 15.84
N HIS A 445 -0.54 22.98 14.52
CA HIS A 445 -0.27 24.26 13.87
C HIS A 445 -1.26 25.36 14.29
N CYS A 446 -2.56 25.05 14.37
CA CYS A 446 -3.57 26.00 14.85
C CYS A 446 -3.28 26.49 16.27
N ILE A 447 -2.78 25.61 17.14
CA ILE A 447 -2.45 25.96 18.52
C ILE A 447 -1.19 26.81 18.59
N LYS A 448 -0.13 26.44 17.85
CA LYS A 448 1.09 27.25 17.76
C LYS A 448 0.82 28.66 17.22
N ALA A 449 -0.11 28.79 16.27
CA ALA A 449 -0.54 30.07 15.72
C ALA A 449 -1.60 30.79 16.58
N ASN A 450 -2.02 30.23 17.71
CA ASN A 450 -3.04 30.75 18.63
C ASN A 450 -4.40 31.03 17.95
N VAL A 451 -4.79 30.21 16.98
CA VAL A 451 -6.09 30.27 16.26
C VAL A 451 -7.04 29.19 16.79
N LEU A 452 -7.50 29.39 18.02
CA LEU A 452 -8.24 28.38 18.79
C LEU A 452 -9.59 27.97 18.14
N GLN A 453 -10.28 28.87 17.46
CA GLN A 453 -11.53 28.53 16.76
C GLN A 453 -11.29 27.61 15.55
N SER A 454 -10.19 27.80 14.84
CA SER A 454 -9.76 26.93 13.74
C SER A 454 -9.34 25.57 14.29
N PHE A 455 -8.62 25.54 15.40
CA PHE A 455 -8.31 24.30 16.12
C PHE A 455 -9.58 23.50 16.48
N LEU A 456 -10.63 24.16 17.00
CA LEU A 456 -11.89 23.48 17.34
C LEU A 456 -12.60 22.89 16.11
N GLN A 457 -12.49 23.51 14.93
CA GLN A 457 -13.02 22.92 13.68
C GLN A 457 -12.28 21.63 13.30
N VAL A 458 -10.96 21.61 13.49
CA VAL A 458 -10.15 20.40 13.24
C VAL A 458 -10.48 19.31 14.27
N TYR A 459 -10.64 19.68 15.54
CA TYR A 459 -11.10 18.77 16.60
C TYR A 459 -12.46 18.14 16.26
N ASP A 460 -13.41 18.93 15.74
CA ASP A 460 -14.70 18.42 15.28
C ASP A 460 -14.56 17.37 14.18
N ALA A 461 -13.67 17.60 13.21
CA ALA A 461 -13.42 16.68 12.11
C ALA A 461 -12.75 15.37 12.57
N ILE A 462 -11.83 15.46 13.54
CA ILE A 462 -11.19 14.30 14.18
C ILE A 462 -12.24 13.46 14.92
N THR A 463 -13.06 14.11 15.76
CA THR A 463 -14.04 13.43 16.62
C THR A 463 -15.30 12.96 15.90
N ALA A 464 -15.68 13.57 14.76
CA ALA A 464 -16.86 13.16 14.00
C ALA A 464 -16.80 11.70 13.54
N ARG A 465 -15.60 11.13 13.34
CA ARG A 465 -15.43 9.72 13.00
C ARG A 465 -15.89 8.75 14.09
N LEU A 466 -15.88 9.19 15.35
CA LEU A 466 -16.31 8.36 16.49
C LEU A 466 -17.82 8.10 16.48
N VAL A 467 -18.60 8.89 15.73
CA VAL A 467 -20.05 8.73 15.60
C VAL A 467 -20.41 7.49 14.75
N TRP A 468 -19.49 6.95 13.94
CA TRP A 468 -19.78 5.85 13.02
C TRP A 468 -19.88 4.46 13.70
N PHE A 469 -20.85 3.66 13.28
CA PHE A 469 -21.27 2.39 13.89
C PHE A 469 -20.40 1.19 13.44
N LEU A 470 -19.10 1.21 13.69
CA LEU A 470 -18.35 -0.05 13.72
C LEU A 470 -18.23 -0.48 15.19
N PRO A 471 -18.69 -1.69 15.55
CA PRO A 471 -18.41 -2.24 16.86
C PRO A 471 -16.88 -2.28 17.02
N ASP A 472 -16.34 -1.70 18.09
CA ASP A 472 -14.91 -1.74 18.48
C ASP A 472 -14.43 -3.18 18.82
N TYR A 473 -15.11 -4.20 18.29
CA TYR A 473 -14.74 -5.61 18.35
C TYR A 473 -13.56 -5.88 17.42
N LYS A 474 -12.35 -5.45 17.83
CA LYS A 474 -11.08 -6.22 17.76
C LYS A 474 -9.80 -5.38 17.61
N HIS A 475 -9.87 -4.07 17.44
CA HIS A 475 -8.65 -3.28 17.27
C HIS A 475 -8.45 -2.28 18.42
N ARG A 476 -7.59 -2.68 19.37
CA ARG A 476 -6.87 -1.73 20.23
C ARG A 476 -6.11 -0.79 19.31
N ASP A 477 -6.51 0.47 19.25
CA ASP A 477 -5.80 1.50 18.50
C ASP A 477 -4.96 2.32 19.49
N ASP A 478 -3.88 1.70 19.97
CA ASP A 478 -2.93 2.35 20.88
C ASP A 478 -2.44 3.71 20.32
N LEU A 479 -2.40 3.83 18.99
CA LEU A 479 -2.08 5.07 18.29
C LEU A 479 -3.12 6.18 18.56
N TRP A 480 -4.42 5.90 18.40
CA TRP A 480 -5.49 6.91 18.61
C TRP A 480 -5.45 7.47 20.02
N ASN A 481 -5.42 6.57 21.01
CA ASN A 481 -5.39 6.95 22.42
C ASN A 481 -4.13 7.74 22.76
N TRP A 482 -2.98 7.34 22.22
CA TRP A 482 -1.73 8.09 22.37
C TRP A 482 -1.83 9.51 21.78
N HIS A 483 -2.36 9.65 20.57
CA HIS A 483 -2.49 10.94 19.90
C HIS A 483 -3.52 11.86 20.55
N MET A 484 -4.67 11.33 20.99
CA MET A 484 -5.67 12.11 21.74
C MET A 484 -5.15 12.54 23.10
N LYS A 485 -4.41 11.67 23.81
CA LYS A 485 -3.74 12.03 25.06
C LYS A 485 -2.72 13.15 24.84
N LYS A 486 -1.91 13.04 23.80
CA LYS A 486 -0.95 14.09 23.42
C LYS A 486 -1.66 15.42 23.08
N LEU A 487 -2.75 15.36 22.31
CA LEU A 487 -3.59 16.52 21.99
C LEU A 487 -4.24 17.13 23.24
N TRP A 488 -4.54 16.32 24.24
CA TRP A 488 -5.03 16.82 25.52
C TRP A 488 -3.93 17.56 26.29
N GLU A 489 -2.85 16.86 26.60
CA GLU A 489 -1.76 17.34 27.48
C GLU A 489 -1.02 18.54 26.89
N GLU A 490 -0.69 18.50 25.59
CA GLU A 490 0.14 19.55 24.96
C GLU A 490 -0.69 20.76 24.51
N SER A 491 -2.02 20.65 24.46
CA SER A 491 -2.82 21.45 23.54
C SER A 491 -4.16 21.91 24.12
N LEU A 492 -5.08 20.99 24.44
CA LEU A 492 -6.39 21.33 25.03
C LEU A 492 -6.26 21.83 26.48
N GLN A 493 -5.55 21.09 27.34
CA GLN A 493 -5.43 21.39 28.77
C GLN A 493 -4.79 22.77 29.03
N PRO A 494 -3.68 23.18 28.37
CA PRO A 494 -3.09 24.50 28.59
C PRO A 494 -3.97 25.67 28.12
N ASN A 495 -4.85 25.44 27.15
CA ASN A 495 -5.73 26.46 26.58
C ASN A 495 -7.17 26.39 27.10
N LEU A 496 -7.47 25.45 27.99
CA LEU A 496 -8.81 25.15 28.49
C LEU A 496 -9.57 26.41 28.95
N PRO A 497 -9.00 27.35 29.74
CA PRO A 497 -9.71 28.56 30.16
C PRO A 497 -10.27 29.43 29.02
N LYS A 498 -9.68 29.34 27.82
CA LYS A 498 -10.08 30.12 26.64
C LYS A 498 -11.15 29.43 25.79
N ILE A 499 -11.26 28.10 25.89
CA ILE A 499 -12.10 27.28 24.99
C ILE A 499 -13.14 26.43 25.72
N VAL A 500 -13.11 26.36 27.06
CA VAL A 500 -13.92 25.44 27.87
C VAL A 500 -15.39 25.41 27.49
N TYR A 501 -16.04 26.57 27.32
CA TYR A 501 -17.46 26.66 26.98
C TYR A 501 -17.76 26.03 25.61
N THR A 502 -16.98 26.39 24.58
CA THR A 502 -17.16 25.89 23.22
C THR A 502 -16.73 24.43 23.08
N LEU A 503 -15.68 24.02 23.79
CA LEU A 503 -15.19 22.65 23.82
C LEU A 503 -16.22 21.72 24.47
N LEU A 504 -16.82 22.15 25.59
CA LEU A 504 -17.90 21.44 26.27
C LEU A 504 -19.10 21.23 25.35
N GLU A 505 -19.56 22.26 24.65
CA GLU A 505 -20.66 22.14 23.67
C GLU A 505 -20.36 21.12 22.57
N ARG A 506 -19.16 21.17 21.98
CA ARG A 506 -18.73 20.29 20.89
C ARG A 506 -18.58 18.83 21.34
N ALA A 507 -17.93 18.61 22.48
CA ALA A 507 -17.75 17.27 23.05
C ALA A 507 -19.10 16.66 23.46
N THR A 508 -20.00 17.45 24.06
CA THR A 508 -21.36 17.03 24.38
C THR A 508 -22.11 16.57 23.13
N MET A 509 -22.09 17.39 22.07
CA MET A 509 -22.76 17.06 20.81
C MET A 509 -22.25 15.73 20.23
N ARG A 510 -20.96 15.41 20.38
CA ARG A 510 -20.39 14.13 19.93
C ARG A 510 -20.91 12.95 20.74
N LEU A 511 -21.02 13.09 22.07
CA LEU A 511 -21.63 12.05 22.92
C LEU A 511 -23.12 11.84 22.58
N GLU A 512 -23.88 12.92 22.37
CA GLU A 512 -25.30 12.84 21.96
C GLU A 512 -25.47 12.16 20.59
N GLN A 513 -24.62 12.49 19.60
CA GLN A 513 -24.63 11.86 18.28
C GLN A 513 -24.25 10.37 18.33
N ARG A 514 -23.24 10.02 19.12
CA ARG A 514 -22.80 8.64 19.32
C ARG A 514 -23.90 7.79 19.95
N HIS A 515 -24.54 8.30 20.99
CA HIS A 515 -25.69 7.63 21.63
C HIS A 515 -26.86 7.47 20.64
N SER A 516 -27.20 8.53 19.90
CA SER A 516 -28.27 8.49 18.89
C SER A 516 -28.01 7.44 17.80
N ALA A 517 -26.76 7.33 17.33
CA ALA A 517 -26.35 6.30 16.39
C ALA A 517 -26.49 4.90 17.02
N SER A 518 -25.97 4.70 18.23
CA SER A 518 -26.09 3.42 18.96
C SER A 518 -27.56 2.95 19.08
N VAL A 519 -28.45 3.86 19.48
CA VAL A 519 -29.90 3.60 19.59
C VAL A 519 -30.50 3.21 18.23
N ALA A 520 -30.18 3.94 17.15
CA ALA A 520 -30.72 3.69 15.82
C ALA A 520 -30.36 2.31 15.24
N TRP A 521 -29.21 1.75 15.64
CA TRP A 521 -28.71 0.47 15.13
C TRP A 521 -28.88 -0.71 16.10
N SER A 522 -29.37 -0.47 17.32
CA SER A 522 -29.74 -1.52 18.27
C SER A 522 -30.99 -2.28 17.79
N TYR A 523 -30.81 -3.50 17.25
CA TYR A 523 -31.93 -4.35 16.79
C TYR A 523 -32.77 -4.87 17.97
N GLN A 524 -34.04 -5.17 17.70
CA GLN A 524 -35.16 -5.54 18.60
C GLN A 524 -34.97 -6.69 19.64
N ASN A 525 -33.74 -7.12 19.96
CA ASN A 525 -33.46 -8.07 21.05
C ASN A 525 -32.90 -7.36 22.29
N ASN A 526 -33.81 -6.82 23.10
CA ASN A 526 -33.80 -6.77 24.57
C ASN A 526 -32.54 -6.35 25.36
N SER A 527 -31.54 -5.67 24.80
CA SER A 527 -30.57 -4.93 25.62
C SER A 527 -30.68 -3.43 25.34
N ARG A 528 -31.49 -2.73 26.15
CA ARG A 528 -31.46 -1.27 26.31
C ARG A 528 -30.13 -0.76 26.92
N MET A 529 -29.07 -1.54 26.86
CA MET A 529 -27.82 -1.25 27.55
C MET A 529 -26.94 -0.40 26.63
N ASP A 530 -26.69 0.85 27.03
CA ASP A 530 -25.75 1.72 26.34
C ASP A 530 -24.32 1.18 26.51
N ASP A 531 -23.73 0.65 25.43
CA ASP A 531 -22.42 -0.02 25.47
C ASP A 531 -21.29 0.91 25.92
N ASP A 532 -21.32 2.18 25.49
CA ASP A 532 -20.30 3.18 25.82
C ASP A 532 -20.37 3.54 27.32
N SER A 533 -21.57 3.76 27.88
CA SER A 533 -21.75 3.93 29.33
C SER A 533 -21.42 2.66 30.11
N PHE A 534 -21.85 1.49 29.63
CA PHE A 534 -21.58 0.23 30.31
C PHE A 534 -20.08 0.00 30.44
N HIS A 535 -19.29 0.26 29.40
CA HIS A 535 -17.86 -0.02 29.44
C HIS A 535 -17.01 1.02 30.14
N ARG A 536 -17.52 2.24 30.36
CA ARG A 536 -16.86 3.24 31.21
C ARG A 536 -17.20 2.96 32.68
N SER A 537 -16.24 2.49 33.47
CA SER A 537 -16.49 2.05 34.84
C SER A 537 -16.81 3.22 35.76
N ALA A 538 -16.03 4.31 35.70
CA ALA A 538 -16.26 5.53 36.46
C ALA A 538 -15.99 6.79 35.62
N ILE A 539 -16.61 7.92 35.95
CA ILE A 539 -16.24 9.20 35.34
C ILE A 539 -14.84 9.64 35.78
N GLU A 540 -14.55 9.60 37.08
CA GLU A 540 -13.21 9.85 37.60
C GLU A 540 -12.19 8.78 37.16
N SER A 541 -10.90 9.08 37.32
CA SER A 541 -9.84 8.09 37.10
C SER A 541 -10.05 6.84 37.94
N HIS A 542 -10.12 5.68 37.26
CA HIS A 542 -10.44 4.41 37.87
C HIS A 542 -9.62 3.26 37.26
N GLU A 543 -9.22 2.29 38.07
CA GLU A 543 -8.27 1.25 37.65
C GLU A 543 -8.82 0.32 36.55
N GLN A 544 -10.13 0.12 36.50
CA GLN A 544 -10.76 -0.66 35.43
C GLN A 544 -10.72 0.04 34.06
N ASP A 545 -10.52 1.36 34.04
CA ASP A 545 -10.50 2.17 32.82
C ASP A 545 -9.06 2.36 32.30
N GLY A 546 -8.10 1.56 32.80
CA GLY A 546 -6.68 1.61 32.41
C GLY A 546 -6.39 1.25 30.94
N ASN A 547 -7.35 0.65 30.24
CA ASN A 547 -7.28 0.37 28.80
C ASN A 547 -8.38 1.17 28.06
N PRO A 548 -8.11 2.42 27.67
CA PRO A 548 -9.14 3.32 27.16
C PRO A 548 -9.68 2.90 25.78
N ARG A 549 -11.00 3.07 25.60
CA ARG A 549 -11.69 2.97 24.31
C ARG A 549 -11.60 4.28 23.54
N ARG A 550 -11.93 4.25 22.24
CA ARG A 550 -11.85 5.42 21.37
C ARG A 550 -12.71 6.61 21.83
N ILE A 551 -13.81 6.34 22.55
CA ILE A 551 -14.74 7.36 23.10
C ILE A 551 -14.24 8.01 24.40
N ASP A 552 -13.38 7.33 25.16
CA ASP A 552 -12.95 7.75 26.49
C ASP A 552 -12.28 9.14 26.52
N PRO A 553 -11.43 9.52 25.54
CA PRO A 553 -10.89 10.88 25.48
C PRO A 553 -11.94 11.99 25.39
N ILE A 554 -13.11 11.73 24.81
CA ILE A 554 -14.22 12.70 24.78
C ILE A 554 -14.90 12.77 26.15
N ILE A 555 -15.09 11.64 26.82
CA ILE A 555 -15.65 11.58 28.18
C ILE A 555 -14.74 12.36 29.14
N ASP A 556 -13.43 12.11 29.08
CA ASP A 556 -12.42 12.81 29.88
C ASP A 556 -12.41 14.31 29.56
N THR A 557 -12.55 14.70 28.29
CA THR A 557 -12.67 16.12 27.89
C THR A 557 -13.86 16.80 28.58
N VAL A 558 -15.04 16.17 28.59
CA VAL A 558 -16.23 16.74 29.23
C VAL A 558 -16.08 16.79 30.74
N ARG A 559 -15.54 15.73 31.37
CA ARG A 559 -15.22 15.69 32.80
C ARG A 559 -14.32 16.86 33.18
N ASP A 560 -13.21 17.02 32.49
CA ASP A 560 -12.21 18.02 32.83
C ASP A 560 -12.74 19.45 32.58
N CYS A 561 -13.60 19.66 31.57
CA CYS A 561 -14.35 20.89 31.41
C CYS A 561 -15.24 21.18 32.63
N PHE A 562 -15.96 20.19 33.16
CA PHE A 562 -16.77 20.35 34.37
C PHE A 562 -15.94 20.61 35.61
N GLU A 563 -14.86 19.87 35.83
CA GLU A 563 -13.97 20.10 36.99
C GLU A 563 -13.39 21.52 36.97
N TRP A 564 -13.04 22.04 35.78
CA TRP A 564 -12.63 23.42 35.62
C TRP A 564 -13.77 24.41 35.94
N LEU A 565 -14.98 24.18 35.42
CA LEU A 565 -16.13 25.08 35.64
C LEU A 565 -16.61 25.06 37.11
N VAL A 566 -16.53 23.93 37.81
CA VAL A 566 -16.85 23.84 39.25
C VAL A 566 -16.01 24.82 40.07
N ILE A 567 -14.76 25.04 39.68
CA ILE A 567 -13.84 25.94 40.38
C ILE A 567 -14.03 27.40 39.92
N ASN A 568 -14.31 27.62 38.63
CA ASN A 568 -14.17 28.94 38.00
C ASN A 568 -15.49 29.62 37.57
N ASP A 569 -16.56 28.85 37.29
CA ASP A 569 -17.88 29.37 36.88
C ASP A 569 -19.03 28.43 37.31
N LEU A 570 -19.47 28.65 38.55
CA LEU A 570 -20.56 27.89 39.19
C LEU A 570 -21.92 28.05 38.51
N VAL A 571 -22.18 29.19 37.86
CA VAL A 571 -23.47 29.44 37.20
C VAL A 571 -23.57 28.59 35.95
N THR A 572 -22.50 28.55 35.16
CA THR A 572 -22.49 27.75 33.93
C THR A 572 -22.52 26.25 34.23
N VAL A 573 -21.72 25.74 35.16
CA VAL A 573 -21.77 24.31 35.51
C VAL A 573 -23.14 23.89 36.03
N ARG A 574 -23.81 24.73 36.83
CA ARG A 574 -25.17 24.48 37.30
C ARG A 574 -26.16 24.27 36.15
N ASN A 575 -26.12 25.14 35.14
CA ASN A 575 -27.01 25.04 33.98
C ASN A 575 -26.74 23.77 33.16
N TRP A 576 -25.47 23.41 32.98
CA TRP A 576 -25.09 22.18 32.28
C TRP A 576 -25.47 20.92 33.06
N CYS A 577 -25.25 20.87 34.37
CA CYS A 577 -25.70 19.76 35.21
C CYS A 577 -27.21 19.53 35.07
N ASN A 578 -28.01 20.60 35.12
CA ASN A 578 -29.46 20.52 34.95
C ASN A 578 -29.89 20.00 33.56
N ARG A 579 -29.16 20.40 32.51
CA ARG A 579 -29.40 19.88 31.15
C ARG A 579 -29.04 18.40 31.05
N PHE A 580 -27.85 18.03 31.53
CA PHE A 580 -27.31 16.68 31.40
C PHE A 580 -28.08 15.66 32.22
N ILE A 581 -28.50 16.01 33.44
CA ILE A 581 -29.25 15.07 34.27
C ILE A 581 -30.62 14.72 33.66
N SER A 582 -31.19 15.64 32.87
CA SER A 582 -32.46 15.44 32.16
C SER A 582 -32.30 14.84 30.76
N SER A 583 -31.09 14.41 30.38
CA SER A 583 -30.80 13.93 29.02
C SER A 583 -30.91 12.41 28.88
N ASP A 584 -31.29 11.95 27.68
CA ASP A 584 -31.42 10.52 27.36
C ASP A 584 -30.06 9.76 27.42
N PRO A 585 -28.91 10.31 26.96
CA PRO A 585 -27.64 9.60 27.02
C PRO A 585 -27.16 9.38 28.47
N PRO A 586 -26.89 8.13 28.88
CA PRO A 586 -26.55 7.83 30.27
C PRO A 586 -25.23 8.43 30.72
N LEU A 587 -24.23 8.49 29.83
CA LEU A 587 -22.94 9.13 30.09
C LEU A 587 -23.09 10.60 30.49
N LEU A 588 -24.03 11.34 29.90
CA LEU A 588 -24.26 12.74 30.25
C LEU A 588 -24.85 12.86 31.65
N ARG A 589 -25.83 12.01 32.02
CA ARG A 589 -26.36 11.97 33.40
C ARG A 589 -25.26 11.67 34.42
N ARG A 590 -24.39 10.70 34.13
CA ARG A 590 -23.22 10.36 34.97
C ARG A 590 -22.27 11.54 35.16
N LEU A 591 -21.93 12.24 34.07
CA LEU A 591 -21.10 13.45 34.12
C LEU A 591 -21.76 14.57 34.96
N ALA A 592 -23.09 14.71 34.93
CA ALA A 592 -23.81 15.68 35.76
C ALA A 592 -23.73 15.35 37.26
N ILE A 593 -23.84 14.06 37.61
CA ILE A 593 -23.75 13.60 39.00
C ILE A 593 -22.34 13.84 39.54
N HIS A 594 -21.30 13.45 38.77
CA HIS A 594 -19.90 13.71 39.11
C HIS A 594 -19.64 15.21 39.34
N ALA A 595 -20.06 16.07 38.41
CA ALA A 595 -19.89 17.51 38.54
C ALA A 595 -20.66 18.11 39.73
N THR A 596 -21.88 17.63 39.99
CA THR A 596 -22.70 18.10 41.13
C THR A 596 -22.11 17.68 42.47
N ASN A 597 -21.49 16.50 42.55
CA ASN A 597 -20.77 16.08 43.74
C ASN A 597 -19.58 17.01 44.05
N ALA A 598 -18.84 17.44 43.02
CA ALA A 598 -17.68 18.33 43.15
C ALA A 598 -18.05 19.79 43.50
N ARG A 599 -19.31 20.22 43.29
CA ARG A 599 -19.76 21.60 43.54
C ARG A 599 -19.64 22.01 45.01
N GLN A 600 -18.99 23.14 45.26
CA GLN A 600 -18.78 23.67 46.61
C GLN A 600 -19.88 24.63 47.06
N ASP A 601 -20.74 25.08 46.14
CA ASP A 601 -21.85 26.01 46.43
C ASP A 601 -23.10 25.33 47.00
N LEU A 602 -23.15 23.99 46.98
CA LEU A 602 -24.22 23.19 47.54
C LEU A 602 -23.77 22.59 48.88
N SER A 603 -24.61 22.71 49.90
CA SER A 603 -24.41 21.98 51.16
C SER A 603 -24.62 20.48 50.95
N ALA A 604 -24.18 19.66 51.91
CA ALA A 604 -24.45 18.22 51.89
C ALA A 604 -25.96 17.93 51.83
N ASP A 605 -26.78 18.74 52.50
CA ASP A 605 -28.25 18.61 52.47
C ASP A 605 -28.82 18.96 51.09
N ASP A 606 -28.31 20.00 50.45
CA ASP A 606 -28.73 20.40 49.10
C ASP A 606 -28.36 19.31 48.07
N LYS A 607 -27.19 18.69 48.22
CA LYS A 607 -26.73 17.59 47.34
C LYS A 607 -27.58 16.34 47.49
N VAL A 608 -27.94 15.95 48.71
CA VAL A 608 -28.86 14.82 48.94
C VAL A 608 -30.25 15.13 48.37
N ALA A 609 -30.76 16.34 48.60
CA ALA A 609 -32.04 16.76 48.04
C ALA A 609 -32.03 16.72 46.51
N TRP A 610 -30.96 17.25 45.88
CA TRP A 610 -30.80 17.24 44.44
C TRP A 610 -30.75 15.81 43.87
N LEU A 611 -29.98 14.91 44.49
CA LEU A 611 -29.88 13.50 44.10
C LEU A 611 -31.27 12.83 44.12
N LEU A 612 -32.04 13.04 45.20
CA LEU A 612 -33.37 12.45 45.35
C LEU A 612 -34.42 13.06 44.42
N GLU A 613 -34.25 14.32 44.01
CA GLU A 613 -35.16 15.01 43.10
C GLU A 613 -34.92 14.59 41.63
N HIS A 614 -33.65 14.39 41.23
CA HIS A 614 -33.28 14.25 39.83
C HIS A 614 -32.82 12.83 39.43
N CYS A 615 -32.46 11.97 40.38
CA CYS A 615 -31.94 10.63 40.12
C CYS A 615 -32.84 9.57 40.76
N ASP A 616 -33.01 8.42 40.11
CA ASP A 616 -33.40 7.21 40.83
C ASP A 616 -32.15 6.66 41.53
N VAL A 617 -32.17 6.61 42.86
CA VAL A 617 -31.04 6.08 43.64
C VAL A 617 -30.73 4.60 43.31
N ASN A 618 -31.63 3.90 42.63
CA ASN A 618 -31.43 2.53 42.16
C ASN A 618 -31.25 2.44 40.64
N GLU A 619 -31.00 3.55 39.95
CA GLU A 619 -30.73 3.57 38.52
C GLU A 619 -29.54 2.67 38.18
N TYR A 620 -29.68 1.87 37.12
CA TYR A 620 -28.65 0.95 36.68
C TYR A 620 -27.45 1.70 36.07
N GLU A 621 -27.67 2.63 35.13
CA GLU A 621 -26.58 3.17 34.32
C GLU A 621 -25.69 4.19 35.06
N GLY A 622 -26.27 4.99 35.97
CA GLY A 622 -25.55 5.99 36.76
C GLY A 622 -25.07 5.51 38.12
N LYS A 623 -25.13 4.20 38.37
CA LYS A 623 -25.00 3.61 39.70
C LYS A 623 -23.74 4.03 40.46
N HIS A 624 -22.58 3.98 39.80
CA HIS A 624 -21.29 4.31 40.42
C HIS A 624 -21.27 5.74 40.97
N GLU A 625 -21.62 6.71 40.12
CA GLU A 625 -21.59 8.12 40.48
C GLU A 625 -22.64 8.47 41.57
N ILE A 626 -23.79 7.80 41.58
CA ILE A 626 -24.82 7.95 42.64
C ILE A 626 -24.30 7.41 43.98
N PHE A 627 -23.71 6.20 43.99
CA PHE A 627 -23.16 5.59 45.20
C PHE A 627 -22.04 6.45 45.81
N ARG A 628 -21.14 6.94 44.95
CA ARG A 628 -20.04 7.79 45.35
C ARG A 628 -20.54 9.12 45.92
N MET A 629 -21.41 9.83 45.20
CA MET A 629 -21.98 11.09 45.67
C MET A 629 -22.72 10.91 46.99
N ALA A 630 -23.54 9.86 47.13
CA ALA A 630 -24.26 9.56 48.35
C ALA A 630 -23.31 9.31 49.54
N ALA A 631 -22.23 8.53 49.36
CA ALA A 631 -21.23 8.29 50.41
C ALA A 631 -20.45 9.55 50.80
N ASP A 632 -20.08 10.39 49.84
CA ASP A 632 -19.32 11.63 50.10
C ASP A 632 -20.14 12.64 50.94
N VAL A 633 -21.45 12.73 50.69
CA VAL A 633 -22.31 13.76 51.31
C VAL A 633 -23.01 13.27 52.59
N TYR A 634 -23.31 11.97 52.72
CA TYR A 634 -24.10 11.44 53.83
C TYR A 634 -23.53 11.73 55.23
N PRO A 635 -22.21 11.65 55.49
CA PRO A 635 -21.62 11.97 56.80
C PRO A 635 -21.82 13.42 57.23
N GLN A 636 -22.05 14.33 56.28
CA GLN A 636 -22.21 15.77 56.53
C GLN A 636 -23.68 16.22 56.44
N ALA A 637 -24.58 15.37 55.92
CA ALA A 637 -26.00 15.66 55.81
C ALA A 637 -26.71 15.65 57.17
N GLY A 638 -27.72 16.49 57.32
CA GLY A 638 -28.62 16.56 58.46
C GLY A 638 -29.51 15.33 58.61
N SER A 639 -30.10 15.17 59.79
CA SER A 639 -30.92 14.00 60.15
C SER A 639 -32.12 13.78 59.22
N GLN A 640 -32.72 14.86 58.70
CA GLN A 640 -33.88 14.79 57.81
C GLN A 640 -33.49 14.21 56.44
N GLN A 641 -32.42 14.69 55.83
CA GLN A 641 -31.92 14.27 54.52
C GLN A 641 -31.37 12.84 54.58
N ARG A 642 -30.66 12.48 55.66
CA ARG A 642 -30.23 11.10 55.92
C ARG A 642 -31.41 10.12 55.93
N LYS A 643 -32.50 10.48 56.63
CA LYS A 643 -33.73 9.65 56.65
C LYS A 643 -34.41 9.57 55.29
N ALA A 644 -34.46 10.68 54.55
CA ALA A 644 -35.03 10.69 53.21
C ALA A 644 -34.28 9.77 52.25
N LEU A 645 -32.94 9.77 52.29
CA LEU A 645 -32.12 8.89 51.48
C LEU A 645 -32.30 7.41 51.87
N ILE A 646 -32.29 7.10 53.18
CA ILE A 646 -32.58 5.75 53.68
C ILE A 646 -33.95 5.27 53.18
N GLN A 647 -34.97 6.15 53.24
CA GLN A 647 -36.32 5.84 52.78
C GLN A 647 -36.36 5.56 51.28
N ALA A 648 -35.67 6.36 50.46
CA ALA A 648 -35.61 6.16 49.01
C ALA A 648 -34.96 4.80 48.64
N ILE A 649 -33.85 4.46 49.30
CA ILE A 649 -33.19 3.15 49.15
C ILE A 649 -34.12 2.01 49.57
N SER A 650 -34.87 2.19 50.67
CA SER A 650 -35.80 1.19 51.21
C SER A 650 -36.99 0.90 50.29
N GLN A 651 -37.30 1.78 49.33
CA GLN A 651 -38.40 1.59 48.38
C GLN A 651 -38.05 0.62 47.25
N TYR A 652 -36.78 0.27 47.07
CA TYR A 652 -36.35 -0.66 46.03
C TYR A 652 -37.06 -2.01 46.14
N GLN A 653 -37.58 -2.49 45.00
CA GLN A 653 -38.15 -3.83 44.85
C GLN A 653 -37.51 -4.51 43.63
N ALA A 654 -36.97 -5.71 43.82
CA ALA A 654 -36.37 -6.48 42.74
C ALA A 654 -37.41 -6.85 41.65
N PRO A 655 -37.05 -6.82 40.35
CA PRO A 655 -37.96 -7.19 39.26
C PRO A 655 -38.47 -8.64 39.39
N VAL A 656 -39.76 -8.86 39.09
CA VAL A 656 -40.45 -10.16 39.23
C VAL A 656 -39.94 -11.21 38.23
N GLU A 657 -39.35 -10.77 37.13
CA GLU A 657 -38.96 -11.60 35.97
C GLU A 657 -37.70 -12.45 36.19
N ILE A 658 -36.90 -12.16 37.22
CA ILE A 658 -35.68 -12.90 37.51
C ILE A 658 -36.02 -14.06 38.47
N PRO A 659 -35.64 -15.33 38.20
CA PRO A 659 -35.93 -16.47 39.08
C PRO A 659 -35.37 -16.31 40.52
N GLY A 660 -36.15 -16.66 41.55
CA GLY A 660 -35.70 -16.68 42.97
C GLY A 660 -36.59 -15.90 43.94
N ASP A 661 -36.19 -15.79 45.21
CA ASP A 661 -36.90 -15.00 46.23
C ASP A 661 -36.71 -13.49 45.97
N GLY A 662 -37.79 -12.82 45.56
CA GLY A 662 -37.78 -11.37 45.29
C GLY A 662 -37.57 -10.52 46.54
N ALA A 663 -38.07 -10.95 47.71
CA ALA A 663 -37.93 -10.21 48.96
C ALA A 663 -36.49 -10.23 49.49
N ALA A 664 -35.83 -11.40 49.40
CA ALA A 664 -34.42 -11.53 49.75
C ALA A 664 -33.51 -10.67 48.85
N ARG A 665 -33.82 -10.57 47.55
CA ARG A 665 -33.04 -9.74 46.60
C ARG A 665 -33.22 -8.24 46.84
N SER A 666 -34.45 -7.78 47.10
CA SER A 666 -34.70 -6.41 47.53
C SER A 666 -33.93 -6.08 48.81
N ALA A 667 -33.99 -6.98 49.81
CA ALA A 667 -33.29 -6.80 51.08
C ALA A 667 -31.76 -6.80 50.91
N TYR A 668 -31.21 -7.62 50.01
CA TYR A 668 -29.77 -7.66 49.76
C TYR A 668 -29.27 -6.40 49.02
N HIS A 669 -30.07 -5.85 48.10
CA HIS A 669 -29.78 -4.55 47.49
C HIS A 669 -29.74 -3.43 48.54
N GLN A 670 -30.77 -3.36 49.39
CA GLN A 670 -30.86 -2.39 50.49
C GLN A 670 -29.69 -2.55 51.49
N PHE A 671 -29.34 -3.80 51.82
CA PHE A 671 -28.21 -4.13 52.68
C PHE A 671 -26.89 -3.55 52.16
N ASN A 672 -26.58 -3.75 50.87
CA ASN A 672 -25.35 -3.26 50.27
C ASN A 672 -25.29 -1.72 50.26
N TRP A 673 -26.41 -1.05 49.97
CA TRP A 673 -26.51 0.41 50.08
C TRP A 673 -26.29 0.92 51.51
N PHE A 674 -26.98 0.35 52.50
CA PHE A 674 -26.83 0.79 53.89
C PHE A 674 -25.44 0.50 54.43
N GLN A 675 -24.84 -0.62 54.03
CA GLN A 675 -23.48 -0.97 54.40
C GLN A 675 -22.47 -0.01 53.78
N TRP A 676 -22.67 0.38 52.51
CA TRP A 676 -21.84 1.39 51.83
C TRP A 676 -21.89 2.74 52.55
N LEU A 677 -23.09 3.24 52.87
CA LEU A 677 -23.26 4.49 53.60
C LEU A 677 -22.76 4.40 55.06
N HIS A 678 -22.87 3.22 55.69
CA HIS A 678 -22.35 3.00 57.04
C HIS A 678 -20.82 2.98 57.03
N ASN A 679 -20.18 2.51 55.96
CA ASN A 679 -18.73 2.61 55.83
C ASN A 679 -18.28 4.08 55.74
N ALA A 680 -19.08 4.94 55.10
CA ALA A 680 -18.84 6.38 55.04
C ALA A 680 -19.09 7.10 56.38
N ASP A 681 -20.10 6.70 57.17
CA ASP A 681 -20.34 7.19 58.54
C ASP A 681 -20.58 6.04 59.55
N PRO A 682 -19.52 5.43 60.10
CA PRO A 682 -19.63 4.27 60.99
C PRO A 682 -20.29 4.55 62.34
N LYS A 683 -20.45 5.82 62.70
CA LYS A 683 -21.06 6.24 63.97
C LYS A 683 -22.56 6.51 63.84
N CYS A 684 -23.13 6.39 62.64
CA CYS A 684 -24.51 6.69 62.36
C CYS A 684 -25.48 5.64 62.94
N SER A 685 -26.18 6.00 64.02
CA SER A 685 -27.15 5.11 64.66
C SER A 685 -28.35 4.74 63.78
N LEU A 686 -28.72 5.60 62.82
CA LEU A 686 -29.82 5.35 61.87
C LEU A 686 -29.49 4.17 60.93
N LEU A 687 -28.32 4.17 60.31
CA LEU A 687 -27.90 3.09 59.41
C LEU A 687 -27.64 1.79 60.17
N LYS A 688 -27.06 1.90 61.38
CA LYS A 688 -26.86 0.73 62.24
C LYS A 688 -28.19 0.04 62.56
N ALA A 689 -29.24 0.81 62.88
CA ALA A 689 -30.56 0.26 63.14
C ALA A 689 -31.17 -0.47 61.93
N GLU A 690 -31.05 0.10 60.71
CA GLU A 690 -31.54 -0.56 59.48
C GLU A 690 -30.71 -1.80 59.10
N LEU A 691 -29.38 -1.75 59.27
CA LEU A 691 -28.51 -2.90 59.05
C LEU A 691 -28.78 -4.02 60.06
N ASP A 692 -28.96 -3.71 61.35
CA ASP A 692 -29.28 -4.69 62.39
C ASP A 692 -30.65 -5.34 62.11
N LYS A 693 -31.62 -4.56 61.61
CA LYS A 693 -32.92 -5.07 61.16
C LYS A 693 -32.78 -6.07 60.01
N ILE A 694 -32.04 -5.73 58.96
CA ILE A 694 -31.84 -6.65 57.82
C ILE A 694 -31.04 -7.89 58.25
N ARG A 695 -29.96 -7.74 59.04
CA ARG A 695 -29.14 -8.86 59.55
C ARG A 695 -29.90 -9.79 60.48
N SER A 696 -30.88 -9.28 61.24
CA SER A 696 -31.74 -10.14 62.07
C SER A 696 -32.63 -11.07 61.25
N GLN A 697 -32.99 -10.65 60.03
CA GLN A 697 -33.83 -11.41 59.10
C GLN A 697 -33.00 -12.27 58.13
N TYR A 698 -31.82 -11.80 57.73
CA TYR A 698 -30.89 -12.48 56.81
C TYR A 698 -29.46 -12.46 57.38
N PRO A 699 -29.14 -13.33 58.36
CA PRO A 699 -27.83 -13.36 59.02
C PRO A 699 -26.66 -13.72 58.09
N GLU A 700 -26.96 -14.36 56.95
CA GLU A 700 -26.01 -14.82 55.95
C GLU A 700 -25.51 -13.72 55.01
N PHE A 701 -26.15 -12.54 54.98
CA PHE A 701 -25.79 -11.47 54.06
C PHE A 701 -24.39 -10.92 54.33
N GLN A 702 -23.53 -11.01 53.32
CA GLN A 702 -22.18 -10.43 53.30
C GLN A 702 -22.12 -9.20 52.37
N PRO A 703 -21.36 -8.16 52.74
CA PRO A 703 -21.17 -7.00 51.88
C PRO A 703 -20.51 -7.36 50.55
N ARG A 704 -20.98 -6.76 49.45
CA ARG A 704 -20.26 -6.76 48.18
C ARG A 704 -19.04 -5.84 48.26
N GLU A 705 -17.95 -6.22 47.59
CA GLU A 705 -16.71 -5.44 47.52
C GLU A 705 -16.90 -4.13 46.72
N HIS A 706 -17.55 -4.23 45.55
CA HIS A 706 -17.89 -3.10 44.67
C HIS A 706 -19.41 -3.02 44.48
N PRO A 707 -20.18 -2.62 45.50
CA PRO A 707 -21.64 -2.53 45.41
C PRO A 707 -22.11 -1.40 44.50
N ASP A 708 -21.25 -0.42 44.25
CA ASP A 708 -21.39 0.78 43.40
C ASP A 708 -21.33 0.46 41.90
N LEU A 709 -20.65 -0.61 41.50
CA LEU A 709 -20.45 -0.97 40.09
C LEU A 709 -21.46 -2.02 39.60
N ASN A 710 -21.74 -2.02 38.30
CA ASN A 710 -22.62 -3.00 37.64
C ASN A 710 -21.89 -4.28 37.28
N TYR A 711 -20.62 -4.15 36.93
CA TYR A 711 -19.68 -5.24 36.76
C TYR A 711 -18.32 -4.75 37.23
N TRP A 712 -17.63 -5.58 37.99
CA TRP A 712 -16.25 -5.36 38.36
C TRP A 712 -15.40 -6.35 37.56
N ARG A 713 -14.57 -5.81 36.69
CA ARG A 713 -13.50 -6.51 36.02
C ARG A 713 -12.21 -5.96 36.59
N ARG A 714 -11.73 -6.61 37.64
CA ARG A 714 -10.30 -6.60 37.95
C ARG A 714 -9.57 -6.88 36.62
N GLU A 715 -8.62 -6.04 36.21
CA GLU A 715 -7.54 -6.55 35.34
C GLU A 715 -7.07 -7.87 35.98
N ALA A 716 -6.35 -8.73 35.28
CA ALA A 716 -5.76 -9.88 35.96
C ALA A 716 -4.68 -9.43 37.00
N SER A 717 -4.89 -8.37 37.78
CA SER A 717 -4.43 -8.22 39.16
C SER A 717 -4.78 -9.53 39.84
N ARG A 718 -3.74 -10.37 39.96
CA ARG A 718 -3.68 -11.61 40.73
C ARG A 718 -4.75 -11.54 41.79
N CYS A 719 -5.81 -12.29 41.56
CA CYS A 719 -6.79 -12.63 42.56
C CYS A 719 -5.94 -12.95 43.82
N MET A 720 -6.16 -12.26 44.95
CA MET A 720 -5.31 -12.40 46.15
C MET A 720 -5.93 -13.50 46.99
N GLY A 721 -5.19 -14.58 47.19
CA GLY A 721 -5.69 -15.71 47.96
C GLY A 721 -5.92 -15.26 49.41
N PRO A 722 -6.59 -16.08 50.24
CA PRO A 722 -6.72 -15.79 51.67
C PRO A 722 -5.37 -15.68 52.42
N TRP A 723 -4.27 -16.06 51.76
CA TRP A 723 -2.91 -15.95 52.26
C TRP A 723 -2.03 -15.17 51.28
N THR A 724 -1.09 -14.40 51.82
CA THR A 724 0.08 -13.91 51.08
C THR A 724 1.17 -14.98 51.01
N VAL A 725 2.22 -14.75 50.20
CA VAL A 725 3.37 -15.65 50.15
C VAL A 725 4.06 -15.70 51.52
N GLU A 726 4.20 -14.53 52.16
CA GLU A 726 4.79 -14.39 53.49
C GLU A 726 3.99 -15.14 54.56
N ASP A 727 2.65 -15.13 54.49
CA ASP A 727 1.80 -15.86 55.44
C ASP A 727 1.96 -17.38 55.34
N LEU A 728 2.13 -17.91 54.11
CA LEU A 728 2.34 -19.34 53.90
C LEU A 728 3.73 -19.79 54.38
N LEU A 729 4.75 -18.97 54.12
CA LEU A 729 6.14 -19.26 54.53
C LEU A 729 6.35 -19.08 56.04
N ALA A 730 5.49 -18.31 56.72
CA ALA A 730 5.56 -18.13 58.18
C ALA A 730 5.19 -19.41 58.98
N ARG A 731 4.69 -20.47 58.33
CA ARG A 731 4.27 -21.73 58.98
C ARG A 731 4.78 -22.96 58.21
N PRO A 732 4.96 -24.11 58.88
CA PRO A 732 5.31 -25.36 58.20
C PRO A 732 4.25 -25.76 57.17
N ALA A 733 4.69 -26.24 56.01
CA ALA A 733 3.81 -26.60 54.90
C ALA A 733 2.75 -27.66 55.27
N SER A 734 3.10 -28.60 56.17
CA SER A 734 2.20 -29.64 56.67
C SER A 734 1.02 -29.10 57.49
N GLU A 735 1.21 -28.00 58.21
CA GLU A 735 0.15 -27.31 58.96
C GLU A 735 -0.75 -26.48 58.04
N CYS A 736 -0.18 -25.94 56.96
CA CYS A 736 -0.93 -25.20 55.94
C CYS A 736 -1.80 -26.14 55.07
N LEU A 737 -1.40 -27.40 54.90
CA LEU A 737 -2.02 -28.32 53.95
C LEU A 737 -3.53 -28.56 54.17
N SER A 738 -3.99 -28.73 55.42
CA SER A 738 -5.43 -28.92 55.67
C SER A 738 -6.23 -27.70 55.20
N ASN A 739 -5.72 -26.49 55.46
CA ASN A 739 -6.38 -25.26 55.06
C ASN A 739 -6.36 -25.10 53.53
N LEU A 740 -5.30 -25.52 52.84
CA LEU A 740 -5.19 -25.46 51.38
C LEU A 740 -6.10 -26.47 50.66
N LEU A 741 -6.28 -27.67 51.24
CA LEU A 741 -7.17 -28.70 50.70
C LEU A 741 -8.65 -28.36 50.93
N ASP A 742 -8.99 -27.90 52.14
CA ASP A 742 -10.37 -27.60 52.54
C ASP A 742 -10.81 -26.17 52.13
N TYR A 743 -9.95 -25.41 51.47
CA TYR A 743 -10.28 -24.06 51.00
C TYR A 743 -11.33 -24.13 49.89
N HIS A 744 -12.56 -23.83 50.30
CA HIS A 744 -13.68 -23.54 49.44
C HIS A 744 -14.00 -22.04 49.49
N PRO A 745 -14.02 -21.36 48.34
CA PRO A 745 -14.29 -19.93 48.27
C PRO A 745 -15.73 -19.59 48.68
N ASN A 746 -15.91 -18.39 49.22
CA ASN A 746 -17.15 -17.98 49.88
C ASN A 746 -18.33 -17.74 48.92
N THR A 747 -18.10 -17.67 47.60
CA THR A 747 -19.14 -17.45 46.58
C THR A 747 -18.94 -18.34 45.33
N PRO A 748 -19.98 -19.01 44.79
CA PRO A 748 -19.86 -19.88 43.61
C PRO A 748 -19.37 -19.17 42.34
N GLU A 749 -19.67 -17.88 42.20
CA GLU A 749 -19.38 -17.05 41.02
C GLU A 749 -17.90 -16.63 40.90
N LEU A 750 -17.16 -16.64 42.02
CA LEU A 750 -15.72 -16.37 42.08
C LEU A 750 -14.90 -17.61 42.40
N ALA A 751 -15.56 -18.77 42.52
CA ALA A 751 -14.95 -19.95 43.11
C ALA A 751 -13.72 -20.46 42.35
N GLU A 752 -13.81 -20.51 41.03
CA GLU A 752 -12.66 -20.90 40.20
C GLU A 752 -11.55 -19.86 40.26
N LYS A 753 -11.87 -18.56 40.35
CA LYS A 753 -10.87 -17.47 40.38
C LYS A 753 -10.12 -17.42 41.72
N ASP A 754 -10.81 -17.60 42.84
CA ASP A 754 -10.24 -17.62 44.20
C ASP A 754 -9.43 -18.89 44.48
N ARG A 755 -9.86 -20.04 43.95
CA ARG A 755 -9.05 -21.27 43.96
C ARG A 755 -7.75 -21.04 43.17
N MET A 756 -7.86 -20.49 41.96
CA MET A 756 -6.71 -20.19 41.09
C MET A 756 -5.76 -19.16 41.70
N SER A 757 -6.31 -18.14 42.35
CA SER A 757 -5.60 -17.16 43.15
C SER A 757 -4.71 -17.79 44.23
N MET A 758 -5.30 -18.63 45.08
CA MET A 758 -4.60 -19.34 46.14
C MET A 758 -3.48 -20.21 45.55
N LEU A 759 -3.76 -20.90 44.44
CA LEU A 759 -2.78 -21.72 43.73
C LEU A 759 -1.60 -20.88 43.20
N VAL A 760 -1.85 -19.65 42.73
CA VAL A 760 -0.79 -18.69 42.36
C VAL A 760 0.02 -18.23 43.58
N THR A 761 -0.61 -17.96 44.74
CA THR A 761 0.11 -17.64 45.98
C THR A 761 0.99 -18.81 46.43
N VAL A 762 0.46 -20.04 46.42
CA VAL A 762 1.22 -21.26 46.73
C VAL A 762 2.41 -21.37 45.78
N CYS A 763 2.24 -21.09 44.49
CA CYS A 763 3.37 -21.08 43.56
C CYS A 763 4.42 -20.04 43.90
N GLY A 764 4.00 -18.83 44.31
CA GLY A 764 4.92 -17.79 44.78
C GLY A 764 5.72 -18.23 46.01
N ALA A 765 5.09 -18.94 46.95
CA ALA A 765 5.78 -19.51 48.12
C ALA A 765 6.77 -20.61 47.74
N VAL A 766 6.40 -21.52 46.83
CA VAL A 766 7.30 -22.57 46.32
C VAL A 766 8.47 -21.98 45.52
N GLU A 767 8.26 -20.88 44.78
CA GLU A 767 9.32 -20.22 44.00
C GLU A 767 10.31 -19.47 44.91
N GLN A 768 9.82 -18.90 46.02
CA GLN A 768 10.63 -18.20 47.01
C GLN A 768 11.37 -19.15 47.97
N ASP A 769 10.74 -20.27 48.36
CA ASP A 769 11.35 -21.33 49.17
C ASP A 769 11.01 -22.73 48.60
N PRO A 770 11.91 -23.29 47.76
CA PRO A 770 11.72 -24.61 47.16
C PRO A 770 11.64 -25.74 48.19
N SER A 771 12.29 -25.58 49.35
CA SER A 771 12.27 -26.59 50.42
C SER A 771 10.89 -26.68 51.07
N TRP A 772 10.25 -25.54 51.31
CA TRP A 772 8.87 -25.47 51.79
C TRP A 772 7.90 -26.13 50.80
N GLY A 773 8.11 -25.93 49.49
CA GLY A 773 7.30 -26.57 48.45
C GLY A 773 7.43 -28.10 48.40
N LEU A 774 8.62 -28.64 48.68
CA LEU A 774 8.83 -30.08 48.79
C LEU A 774 8.23 -30.65 50.07
N ASP A 775 8.29 -29.91 51.17
CA ASP A 775 7.62 -30.31 52.42
C ASP A 775 6.08 -30.33 52.26
N LEU A 776 5.54 -29.42 51.43
CA LEU A 776 4.14 -29.45 51.03
C LEU A 776 3.81 -30.70 50.21
N ALA A 777 4.67 -31.07 49.26
CA ALA A 777 4.52 -32.27 48.45
C ALA A 777 4.58 -33.55 49.30
N ASP A 778 5.50 -33.64 50.26
CA ASP A 778 5.59 -34.75 51.22
C ASP A 778 4.31 -34.86 52.05
N ALA A 779 3.82 -33.75 52.61
CA ALA A 779 2.58 -33.73 53.38
C ALA A 779 1.35 -34.14 52.53
N MET A 780 1.29 -33.72 51.26
CA MET A 780 0.23 -34.14 50.32
C MET A 780 0.30 -35.65 50.04
N ALA A 781 1.50 -36.19 49.86
CA ALA A 781 1.72 -37.62 49.62
C ALA A 781 1.32 -38.45 50.85
N GLU A 782 1.71 -38.03 52.06
CA GLU A 782 1.36 -38.69 53.32
C GLU A 782 -0.17 -38.76 53.55
N LYS A 783 -0.89 -37.67 53.25
CA LYS A 783 -2.36 -37.63 53.31
C LYS A 783 -3.05 -38.32 52.12
N SER A 784 -2.29 -38.87 51.17
CA SER A 784 -2.80 -39.46 49.94
C SER A 784 -3.68 -38.51 49.11
N ALA A 785 -3.39 -37.20 49.13
CA ALA A 785 -4.12 -36.15 48.41
C ALA A 785 -3.71 -36.07 46.92
N TRP A 786 -3.62 -37.21 46.24
CA TRP A 786 -3.14 -37.33 44.86
C TRP A 786 -4.07 -36.69 43.83
N GLU A 787 -5.36 -36.56 44.17
CA GLU A 787 -6.37 -35.96 43.30
C GLU A 787 -6.45 -34.41 43.40
N SER A 788 -5.58 -33.79 44.18
CA SER A 788 -5.58 -32.34 44.38
C SER A 788 -5.04 -31.59 43.15
N ASP A 789 -5.68 -30.48 42.80
CA ASP A 789 -5.18 -29.51 41.81
C ASP A 789 -3.85 -28.85 42.24
N LEU A 790 -3.55 -28.82 43.55
CA LEU A 790 -2.28 -28.33 44.11
C LEU A 790 -1.06 -29.00 43.47
N TRP A 791 -1.14 -30.29 43.13
CA TRP A 791 -0.04 -30.99 42.47
C TRP A 791 0.33 -30.39 41.13
N THR A 792 -0.64 -30.03 40.29
CA THR A 792 -0.36 -29.42 38.97
C THR A 792 0.43 -28.12 39.14
N TRP A 793 0.05 -27.31 40.13
CA TRP A 793 0.62 -25.99 40.38
C TRP A 793 1.99 -26.08 41.06
N VAL A 794 2.13 -26.89 42.11
CA VAL A 794 3.42 -27.13 42.78
C VAL A 794 4.45 -27.70 41.80
N VAL A 795 4.08 -28.71 41.01
CA VAL A 795 4.96 -29.28 39.98
C VAL A 795 5.30 -28.24 38.91
N SER A 796 4.35 -27.36 38.55
CA SER A 796 4.60 -26.31 37.55
C SER A 796 5.68 -25.32 37.98
N VAL A 797 5.89 -25.08 39.28
CA VAL A 797 6.96 -24.19 39.75
C VAL A 797 8.33 -24.83 39.56
N TRP A 798 8.43 -26.14 39.72
CA TRP A 798 9.70 -26.87 39.52
C TRP A 798 10.22 -26.80 38.08
N LYS A 799 9.44 -26.29 37.11
CA LYS A 799 9.92 -26.00 35.76
C LYS A 799 10.56 -24.61 35.60
N SER A 800 10.38 -23.70 36.57
CA SER A 800 10.89 -22.32 36.51
C SER A 800 12.39 -22.28 36.76
N GLU A 801 13.17 -21.64 35.87
CA GLU A 801 14.62 -21.44 36.06
C GLU A 801 14.97 -20.65 37.33
N LYS A 802 14.01 -19.89 37.88
CA LYS A 802 14.18 -19.11 39.11
C LYS A 802 14.16 -19.96 40.38
N THR A 803 13.65 -21.18 40.31
CA THR A 803 13.57 -22.10 41.45
C THR A 803 14.91 -22.83 41.60
N ASP A 804 15.66 -22.54 42.67
CA ASP A 804 16.96 -23.17 42.95
C ASP A 804 16.75 -24.60 43.50
N LEU A 805 17.00 -25.61 42.67
CA LEU A 805 16.87 -27.02 43.04
C LEU A 805 18.27 -27.62 43.17
N ASP A 806 18.72 -27.84 44.41
CA ASP A 806 19.94 -28.60 44.66
C ASP A 806 19.76 -30.11 44.37
N LYS A 807 20.85 -30.89 44.49
CA LYS A 807 20.80 -32.33 44.22
C LYS A 807 19.86 -33.09 45.16
N ALA A 808 19.72 -32.67 46.41
CA ALA A 808 18.83 -33.32 47.38
C ALA A 808 17.35 -33.03 47.07
N CYS A 809 17.04 -31.79 46.70
CA CYS A 809 15.72 -31.36 46.23
C CYS A 809 15.34 -32.10 44.94
N THR A 810 16.28 -32.26 44.00
CA THR A 810 16.06 -33.00 42.76
C THR A 810 15.70 -34.48 43.01
N ARG A 811 16.37 -35.16 43.97
CA ARG A 811 15.97 -36.53 44.40
C ARG A 811 14.52 -36.59 44.86
N ARG A 812 14.11 -35.63 45.70
CA ARG A 812 12.74 -35.55 46.24
C ARG A 812 11.73 -35.31 45.14
N VAL A 813 12.00 -34.38 44.22
CA VAL A 813 11.17 -34.12 43.03
C VAL A 813 10.97 -35.41 42.23
N LEU A 814 12.06 -36.08 41.83
CA LEU A 814 11.98 -37.29 41.02
C LEU A 814 11.28 -38.45 41.74
N SER A 815 11.44 -38.57 43.06
CA SER A 815 10.71 -39.54 43.88
C SER A 815 9.19 -39.29 43.81
N HIS A 816 8.75 -38.04 43.95
CA HIS A 816 7.34 -37.69 43.79
C HIS A 816 6.85 -37.98 42.38
N LEU A 817 7.56 -37.49 41.36
CA LEU A 817 7.21 -37.69 39.96
C LEU A 817 7.19 -39.17 39.53
N SER A 818 7.89 -40.06 40.24
CA SER A 818 7.83 -41.52 40.02
C SER A 818 6.54 -42.19 40.52
N THR A 819 5.70 -41.46 41.27
CA THR A 819 4.47 -42.01 41.84
C THR A 819 3.36 -42.07 40.79
N SER A 820 2.89 -43.29 40.48
CA SER A 820 1.88 -43.51 39.42
C SER A 820 0.56 -42.77 39.63
N LYS A 821 0.18 -42.49 40.88
CA LYS A 821 -1.04 -41.74 41.19
C LYS A 821 -1.00 -40.27 40.73
N LEU A 822 0.19 -39.69 40.51
CA LEU A 822 0.35 -38.34 39.96
C LEU A 822 0.24 -38.30 38.44
N HIS A 823 0.40 -39.43 37.76
CA HIS A 823 0.37 -39.55 36.31
C HIS A 823 -1.07 -39.44 35.81
N GLN A 824 -1.63 -38.25 35.85
CA GLN A 824 -2.98 -37.95 35.36
C GLN A 824 -2.90 -37.00 34.18
N PRO A 825 -3.88 -36.99 33.25
CA PRO A 825 -3.83 -36.13 32.07
C PRO A 825 -3.57 -34.66 32.41
N ARG A 826 -4.24 -34.11 33.44
CA ARG A 826 -4.04 -32.72 33.90
C ARG A 826 -2.61 -32.38 34.35
N ASN A 827 -1.86 -33.37 34.85
CA ASN A 827 -0.50 -33.19 35.37
C ASN A 827 0.56 -33.49 34.30
N ALA A 828 0.23 -34.24 33.26
CA ALA A 828 1.19 -34.73 32.28
C ALA A 828 2.03 -33.59 31.68
N GLY A 829 1.41 -32.47 31.27
CA GLY A 829 2.13 -31.33 30.70
C GLY A 829 3.16 -30.70 31.63
N VAL A 830 2.81 -30.48 32.91
CA VAL A 830 3.72 -29.87 33.89
C VAL A 830 4.83 -30.83 34.32
N ILE A 831 4.54 -32.14 34.42
CA ILE A 831 5.56 -33.15 34.73
C ILE A 831 6.62 -33.18 33.62
N VAL A 832 6.18 -33.20 32.36
CA VAL A 832 7.09 -33.23 31.20
C VAL A 832 7.93 -31.95 31.10
N ASP A 833 7.36 -30.79 31.41
CA ASP A 833 8.12 -29.54 31.47
C ASP A 833 9.27 -29.62 32.48
N VAL A 834 9.02 -30.18 33.67
CA VAL A 834 10.06 -30.38 34.70
C VAL A 834 11.14 -31.35 34.19
N LEU A 835 10.74 -32.47 33.60
CA LEU A 835 11.68 -33.44 33.03
C LEU A 835 12.57 -32.82 31.94
N ASN A 836 11.98 -32.01 31.04
CA ASN A 836 12.71 -31.28 30.01
C ASN A 836 13.72 -30.30 30.62
N ARG A 837 13.34 -29.53 31.64
CA ARG A 837 14.24 -28.63 32.36
C ARG A 837 15.42 -29.40 32.95
N LEU A 838 15.13 -30.50 33.67
CA LEU A 838 16.17 -31.29 34.35
C LEU A 838 17.21 -31.79 33.34
N ILE A 839 16.79 -32.30 32.19
CA ILE A 839 17.73 -32.78 31.18
C ILE A 839 18.52 -31.64 30.52
N ARG A 840 17.87 -30.53 30.16
CA ARG A 840 18.54 -29.40 29.51
C ARG A 840 19.62 -28.77 30.39
N ASN A 841 19.44 -28.80 31.70
CA ASN A 841 20.36 -28.19 32.68
C ASN A 841 21.32 -29.19 33.33
N ALA A 842 21.20 -30.50 33.06
CA ALA A 842 21.99 -31.52 33.74
C ALA A 842 23.44 -31.55 33.23
N ASP A 843 24.39 -31.63 34.16
CA ASP A 843 25.77 -31.98 33.85
C ASP A 843 25.97 -33.51 33.69
N THR A 844 27.21 -33.94 33.44
CA THR A 844 27.52 -35.38 33.27
C THR A 844 27.23 -36.21 34.52
N ALA A 845 27.43 -35.66 35.72
CA ALA A 845 27.15 -36.34 36.97
C ALA A 845 25.64 -36.45 37.22
N ASP A 846 24.89 -35.39 36.91
CA ASP A 846 23.43 -35.34 37.05
C ASP A 846 22.74 -36.30 36.07
N LEU A 847 23.17 -36.34 34.81
CA LEU A 847 22.65 -37.29 33.84
C LEU A 847 22.90 -38.74 34.26
N THR A 848 24.05 -39.03 34.90
CA THR A 848 24.33 -40.39 35.41
C THR A 848 23.37 -40.78 36.54
N GLU A 849 22.95 -39.82 37.36
CA GLU A 849 22.11 -40.08 38.53
C GLU A 849 20.61 -40.12 38.21
N TRP A 850 20.12 -39.26 37.30
CA TRP A 850 18.68 -39.04 37.11
C TRP A 850 18.10 -39.61 35.82
N LEU A 851 18.90 -39.87 34.79
CA LEU A 851 18.40 -40.14 33.43
C LEU A 851 17.48 -41.38 33.36
N ASP A 852 17.86 -42.48 34.01
CA ASP A 852 17.05 -43.71 34.07
C ASP A 852 15.70 -43.48 34.77
N THR A 853 15.72 -42.74 35.88
CA THR A 853 14.51 -42.39 36.64
C THR A 853 13.59 -41.50 35.80
N SER A 854 14.13 -40.44 35.19
CA SER A 854 13.40 -39.53 34.31
C SER A 854 12.80 -40.26 33.10
N HIS A 855 13.53 -41.22 32.51
CA HIS A 855 13.05 -42.02 31.40
C HIS A 855 11.86 -42.91 31.80
N LYS A 856 11.95 -43.57 32.96
CA LYS A 856 10.84 -44.37 33.52
C LYS A 856 9.60 -43.53 33.79
N ILE A 857 9.76 -42.32 34.32
CA ILE A 857 8.66 -41.38 34.52
C ILE A 857 8.02 -41.00 33.18
N ALA A 858 8.84 -40.63 32.18
CA ALA A 858 8.36 -40.25 30.85
C ALA A 858 7.55 -41.37 30.16
N ILE A 859 7.98 -42.62 30.29
CA ILE A 859 7.22 -43.78 29.80
C ILE A 859 5.89 -43.91 30.54
N ALA A 860 5.90 -43.79 31.87
CA ALA A 860 4.70 -43.97 32.69
C ALA A 860 3.62 -42.89 32.44
N ILE A 861 4.02 -41.65 32.10
CA ILE A 861 3.10 -40.56 31.81
C ILE A 861 2.62 -40.52 30.35
N HIS A 862 3.21 -41.31 29.44
CA HIS A 862 2.90 -41.26 28.00
C HIS A 862 1.41 -41.47 27.69
N SER A 863 0.78 -42.51 28.25
CA SER A 863 -0.64 -42.79 28.04
C SER A 863 -1.56 -41.68 28.58
N HIS A 864 -1.12 -40.96 29.61
CA HIS A 864 -1.87 -39.86 30.22
C HIS A 864 -1.69 -38.56 29.44
N ALA A 865 -0.51 -38.32 28.88
CA ALA A 865 -0.26 -37.25 27.94
C ALA A 865 -1.11 -37.41 26.66
N ALA A 866 -1.29 -38.65 26.19
CA ALA A 866 -2.14 -38.96 25.04
C ALA A 866 -3.64 -38.76 25.32
N ALA A 867 -4.08 -38.90 26.57
CA ALA A 867 -5.47 -38.68 26.97
C ALA A 867 -5.79 -37.22 27.34
N PHE A 868 -4.85 -36.28 27.14
CA PHE A 868 -5.07 -34.86 27.42
C PHE A 868 -6.04 -34.25 26.40
N GLU A 869 -7.08 -33.55 26.89
CA GLU A 869 -8.07 -32.92 26.01
C GLU A 869 -7.49 -31.70 25.28
N ASP A 870 -7.62 -31.71 23.97
CA ASP A 870 -7.16 -30.63 23.10
C ASP A 870 -8.03 -29.38 23.27
N ARG A 871 -7.43 -28.30 23.78
CA ARG A 871 -8.09 -27.00 23.94
C ARG A 871 -7.82 -26.05 22.77
N PHE A 872 -6.94 -26.44 21.84
CA PHE A 872 -6.49 -25.58 20.75
C PHE A 872 -7.22 -25.95 19.45
N THR A 873 -8.17 -25.07 19.08
CA THR A 873 -8.87 -24.94 17.78
C THR A 873 -10.05 -25.87 17.48
N LYS A 874 -11.21 -25.24 17.18
CA LYS A 874 -12.42 -25.89 16.61
C LYS A 874 -12.39 -26.01 15.08
N ASN A 875 -11.39 -25.45 14.41
CA ASN A 875 -11.24 -25.48 12.95
C ASN A 875 -9.95 -26.20 12.56
N LEU A 876 -10.08 -27.36 11.90
CA LEU A 876 -8.96 -28.19 11.45
C LEU A 876 -8.20 -27.56 10.26
N GLU A 877 -8.85 -26.69 9.48
CA GLU A 877 -8.31 -26.14 8.21
C GLU A 877 -7.16 -25.13 8.39
N ASP A 878 -7.01 -24.52 9.58
CA ASP A 878 -5.96 -23.51 9.89
C ASP A 878 -4.99 -23.96 11.00
N ARG A 879 -4.94 -25.26 11.31
CA ARG A 879 -4.13 -25.80 12.40
C ARG A 879 -2.62 -25.69 12.09
N ASP A 880 -1.86 -25.05 12.97
CA ASP A 880 -0.38 -25.02 12.99
C ASP A 880 0.12 -26.15 13.91
N TRP A 881 0.51 -27.29 13.31
CA TRP A 881 0.83 -28.51 14.03
C TRP A 881 2.07 -28.34 14.91
N TYR A 882 3.04 -27.55 14.47
CA TYR A 882 4.27 -27.33 15.22
C TYR A 882 4.00 -26.49 16.47
N GLN A 883 3.24 -25.39 16.34
CA GLN A 883 2.85 -24.56 17.48
C GLN A 883 1.99 -25.32 18.50
N GLU A 884 1.10 -26.20 18.03
CA GLU A 884 0.33 -27.06 18.93
C GLU A 884 1.22 -28.09 19.63
N ALA A 885 2.14 -28.73 18.89
CA ALA A 885 2.99 -29.79 19.42
C ALA A 885 3.93 -29.30 20.53
N ILE A 886 4.56 -28.13 20.39
CA ILE A 886 5.42 -27.56 21.45
C ILE A 886 4.64 -27.18 22.73
N ASN A 887 3.32 -27.01 22.61
CA ASN A 887 2.44 -26.66 23.73
C ASN A 887 1.71 -27.87 24.33
N HIS A 888 1.63 -28.99 23.60
CA HIS A 888 0.93 -30.21 24.02
C HIS A 888 1.85 -31.19 24.79
N PRO A 889 1.37 -31.88 25.85
CA PRO A 889 2.18 -32.83 26.62
C PRO A 889 2.90 -33.89 25.76
N SER A 890 2.24 -34.43 24.74
CA SER A 890 2.81 -35.45 23.85
C SER A 890 3.94 -34.95 22.96
N GLY A 891 3.86 -33.71 22.46
CA GLY A 891 4.97 -33.11 21.71
C GLY A 891 6.15 -32.77 22.64
N LYS A 892 5.86 -32.26 23.85
CA LYS A 892 6.89 -32.04 24.87
C LYS A 892 7.58 -33.33 25.33
N LEU A 893 6.88 -34.48 25.32
CA LEU A 893 7.48 -35.79 25.58
C LEU A 893 8.46 -36.17 24.48
N ALA A 894 8.09 -35.95 23.22
CA ALA A 894 9.02 -36.11 22.10
C ALA A 894 10.26 -35.23 22.26
N GLU A 895 10.10 -33.96 22.68
CA GLU A 895 11.24 -33.08 23.00
C GLU A 895 12.10 -33.65 24.14
N PHE A 896 11.49 -34.16 25.21
CA PHE A 896 12.20 -34.77 26.32
C PHE A 896 13.08 -35.93 25.85
N TRP A 897 12.54 -36.84 25.04
CA TRP A 897 13.33 -37.95 24.51
C TRP A 897 14.43 -37.48 23.56
N LEU A 898 14.18 -36.45 22.74
CA LEU A 898 15.22 -35.87 21.88
C LEU A 898 16.39 -35.29 22.69
N HIS A 899 16.12 -34.50 23.73
CA HIS A 899 17.17 -33.98 24.63
C HIS A 899 17.86 -35.12 25.39
N SER A 900 17.11 -36.13 25.84
CA SER A 900 17.66 -37.32 26.51
C SER A 900 18.64 -38.07 25.61
N ILE A 901 18.27 -38.27 24.35
CA ILE A 901 19.08 -38.95 23.33
C ILE A 901 20.33 -38.13 23.02
N GLU A 902 20.19 -36.81 22.85
CA GLU A 902 21.34 -35.92 22.61
C GLU A 902 22.35 -35.99 23.75
N SER A 903 21.89 -35.87 24.99
CA SER A 903 22.73 -35.99 26.18
C SER A 903 23.38 -37.38 26.30
N TRP A 904 22.61 -38.45 26.10
CA TRP A 904 23.13 -39.82 26.14
C TRP A 904 24.18 -40.09 25.05
N TYR A 905 23.93 -39.62 23.83
CA TYR A 905 24.81 -39.79 22.68
C TYR A 905 26.15 -39.07 22.88
N ASN A 906 26.10 -37.84 23.42
CA ASN A 906 27.29 -37.04 23.71
C ASN A 906 28.16 -37.60 24.85
N GLN A 907 27.62 -38.46 25.71
CA GLN A 907 28.35 -39.11 26.80
C GLN A 907 29.09 -40.38 26.39
N GLN A 908 28.85 -40.92 25.19
CA GLN A 908 29.51 -42.14 24.76
C GLN A 908 30.95 -41.85 24.33
N ASP A 909 31.91 -42.63 24.84
CA ASP A 909 33.34 -42.55 24.43
C ASP A 909 33.51 -42.73 22.91
N LYS A 910 32.59 -43.46 22.28
CA LYS A 910 32.49 -43.64 20.83
C LYS A 910 31.04 -43.45 20.40
N PRO A 911 30.75 -42.65 19.35
CA PRO A 911 29.39 -42.44 18.87
C PRO A 911 28.73 -43.79 18.49
N PRO A 912 27.62 -44.17 19.13
CA PRO A 912 26.90 -45.39 18.79
C PRO A 912 26.28 -45.25 17.40
N GLN A 913 26.21 -46.35 16.63
CA GLN A 913 25.65 -46.35 15.28
C GLN A 913 24.12 -46.52 15.24
N ALA A 914 23.50 -46.74 16.39
CA ALA A 914 22.05 -46.90 16.53
C ALA A 914 21.61 -46.45 17.93
N LEU A 915 20.34 -46.09 18.05
CA LEU A 915 19.70 -45.83 19.34
C LEU A 915 19.74 -47.08 20.21
N ASN A 916 19.85 -46.91 21.52
CA ASN A 916 19.65 -48.03 22.44
C ASN A 916 18.19 -48.55 22.32
N PRO A 917 17.91 -49.80 22.75
CA PRO A 917 16.58 -50.39 22.60
C PRO A 917 15.46 -49.64 23.34
N GLU A 918 15.78 -48.90 24.40
CA GLU A 918 14.81 -48.18 25.22
C GLU A 918 14.34 -46.88 24.55
N TYR A 919 15.27 -46.06 24.06
CA TYR A 919 14.94 -44.87 23.27
C TYR A 919 14.23 -45.24 21.98
N ARG A 920 14.67 -46.31 21.31
CA ARG A 920 13.98 -46.81 20.11
C ARG A 920 12.53 -47.15 20.42
N ARG A 921 12.26 -47.93 21.47
CA ARG A 921 10.89 -48.31 21.87
C ARG A 921 10.03 -47.09 22.24
N ALA A 922 10.61 -46.10 22.91
CA ALA A 922 9.90 -44.86 23.24
C ALA A 922 9.49 -44.08 21.98
N LEU A 923 10.40 -43.93 21.02
CA LEU A 923 10.07 -43.29 19.74
C LEU A 923 9.09 -44.12 18.90
N ASP A 924 9.23 -45.44 18.87
CA ASP A 924 8.29 -46.35 18.18
C ASP A 924 6.87 -46.18 18.72
N THR A 925 6.71 -46.00 20.03
CA THR A 925 5.39 -45.75 20.65
C THR A 925 4.73 -44.48 20.09
N ILE A 926 5.51 -43.43 19.81
CA ILE A 926 5.01 -42.20 19.17
C ILE A 926 4.66 -42.45 17.71
N ILE A 927 5.47 -43.23 16.98
CA ILE A 927 5.24 -43.55 15.58
C ILE A 927 3.97 -44.40 15.39
N GLU A 928 3.72 -45.35 16.29
CA GLU A 928 2.60 -46.29 16.22
C GLU A 928 1.26 -45.67 16.66
N ASP A 929 1.28 -44.52 17.35
CA ASP A 929 0.06 -43.81 17.77
C ASP A 929 -0.56 -43.02 16.60
N ASN A 930 -1.70 -43.49 16.08
CA ASN A 930 -2.41 -42.85 14.98
C ASN A 930 -3.33 -41.69 15.41
N GLY A 931 -3.41 -41.39 16.71
CA GLY A 931 -4.19 -40.26 17.24
C GLY A 931 -3.49 -38.90 17.07
N ILE A 932 -4.20 -37.85 17.47
CA ILE A 932 -3.64 -36.47 17.55
C ILE A 932 -2.34 -36.44 18.40
N PRO A 933 -2.24 -37.11 19.56
CA PRO A 933 -1.00 -37.16 20.35
C PRO A 933 0.22 -37.66 19.56
N GLY A 934 0.07 -38.75 18.81
CA GLY A 934 1.12 -39.29 17.97
C GLY A 934 1.50 -38.36 16.82
N LYS A 935 0.53 -37.69 16.19
CA LYS A 935 0.77 -36.67 15.14
C LYS A 935 1.59 -35.49 15.65
N LEU A 936 1.27 -34.99 16.86
CA LEU A 936 2.03 -33.94 17.52
C LEU A 936 3.45 -34.39 17.86
N GLY A 937 3.61 -35.62 18.37
CA GLY A 937 4.92 -36.20 18.60
C GLY A 937 5.74 -36.32 17.31
N ARG A 938 5.17 -36.86 16.24
CA ARG A 938 5.81 -36.96 14.91
C ARG A 938 6.22 -35.61 14.36
N THR A 939 5.42 -34.57 14.56
CA THR A 939 5.76 -33.19 14.16
C THR A 939 7.05 -32.70 14.84
N ILE A 940 7.24 -32.99 16.13
CA ILE A 940 8.49 -32.68 16.83
C ILE A 940 9.66 -33.55 16.32
N LEU A 941 9.43 -34.85 16.09
CA LEU A 941 10.47 -35.74 15.58
C LEU A 941 10.94 -35.32 14.17
N THR A 942 10.03 -34.94 13.27
CA THR A 942 10.41 -34.44 11.94
C THR A 942 11.12 -33.09 12.00
N SER A 943 10.83 -32.24 12.99
CA SER A 943 11.62 -31.02 13.24
C SER A 943 13.09 -31.33 13.55
N GLN A 944 13.38 -32.48 14.15
CA GLN A 944 14.75 -32.94 14.46
C GLN A 944 15.26 -34.03 13.49
N PHE A 945 14.70 -34.13 12.28
CA PHE A 945 15.03 -35.16 11.30
C PHE A 945 16.54 -35.31 11.05
N ARG A 946 17.28 -34.19 10.94
CA ARG A 946 18.74 -34.20 10.73
C ARG A 946 19.47 -34.90 11.89
N PHE A 947 19.08 -34.59 13.12
CA PHE A 947 19.71 -35.13 14.32
C PHE A 947 19.41 -36.63 14.44
N LEU A 948 18.15 -37.04 14.30
CA LEU A 948 17.77 -38.45 14.35
C LEU A 948 18.43 -39.27 13.23
N HIS A 949 18.55 -38.73 12.03
CA HIS A 949 19.28 -39.39 10.94
C HIS A 949 20.78 -39.55 11.24
N HIS A 950 21.38 -38.62 11.98
CA HIS A 950 22.77 -38.72 12.42
C HIS A 950 22.96 -39.79 13.48
N VAL A 951 22.02 -39.89 14.44
CA VAL A 951 22.09 -40.84 15.56
C VAL A 951 21.70 -42.27 15.15
N ASP A 952 20.66 -42.43 14.32
CA ASP A 952 20.18 -43.72 13.82
C ASP A 952 19.54 -43.54 12.42
N SER A 953 20.39 -43.73 11.41
CA SER A 953 20.03 -43.51 10.00
C SER A 953 18.96 -44.49 9.52
N ASP A 954 19.07 -45.77 9.92
CA ASP A 954 18.15 -46.82 9.47
C ASP A 954 16.76 -46.62 10.07
N TRP A 955 16.68 -46.31 11.37
CA TRP A 955 15.40 -46.01 12.02
C TRP A 955 14.74 -44.79 11.37
N THR A 956 15.49 -43.71 11.16
CA THR A 956 14.94 -42.47 10.59
C THR A 956 14.40 -42.68 9.17
N LYS A 957 15.10 -43.44 8.33
CA LYS A 957 14.67 -43.75 6.96
C LYS A 957 13.44 -44.67 6.92
N ASN A 958 13.31 -45.58 7.88
CA ASN A 958 12.19 -46.53 7.90
C ASN A 958 10.92 -45.93 8.51
N HIS A 959 11.04 -44.99 9.46
CA HIS A 959 9.90 -44.48 10.21
C HIS A 959 9.52 -43.02 9.90
N LEU A 960 10.50 -42.09 9.77
CA LEU A 960 10.21 -40.67 9.58
C LEU A 960 10.18 -40.24 8.11
N LEU A 961 11.11 -40.75 7.29
CA LEU A 961 11.17 -40.39 5.87
C LEU A 961 9.88 -40.69 5.08
N PRO A 962 9.15 -41.80 5.32
CA PRO A 962 7.89 -42.09 4.64
C PRO A 962 6.74 -41.12 4.98
N LEU A 963 6.85 -40.36 6.08
CA LEU A 963 5.81 -39.40 6.47
C LEU A 963 5.74 -38.20 5.52
N PHE A 964 6.83 -37.89 4.82
CA PHE A 964 6.90 -36.75 3.89
C PHE A 964 6.21 -36.99 2.54
N ASP A 965 5.80 -38.24 2.24
CA ASP A 965 5.03 -38.60 1.04
C ASP A 965 3.90 -39.61 1.32
N THR A 966 3.46 -39.69 2.56
CA THR A 966 2.29 -40.47 2.97
C THR A 966 1.01 -39.98 2.27
N LYS A 967 0.03 -40.87 2.09
CA LYS A 967 -1.28 -40.52 1.51
C LYS A 967 -2.20 -39.83 2.50
N ASP A 968 -1.97 -40.03 3.80
CA ASP A 968 -2.73 -39.35 4.86
C ASP A 968 -2.41 -37.84 4.86
N GLU A 969 -3.45 -37.00 4.86
CA GLU A 969 -3.33 -35.55 4.72
C GLU A 969 -2.83 -34.85 5.98
N GLU A 970 -3.29 -35.33 7.14
CA GLU A 970 -2.85 -34.79 8.40
C GLU A 970 -1.40 -35.19 8.68
N GLU A 971 -1.02 -36.45 8.41
CA GLU A 971 0.36 -36.91 8.56
C GLU A 971 1.33 -36.18 7.63
N PHE A 972 0.95 -36.00 6.36
CA PHE A 972 1.76 -35.23 5.39
C PHE A 972 1.95 -33.79 5.89
N SER A 973 0.88 -33.17 6.38
CA SER A 973 0.93 -31.83 6.95
C SER A 973 1.81 -31.76 8.19
N CYS A 974 1.66 -32.68 9.15
CA CYS A 974 2.46 -32.75 10.37
C CYS A 974 3.96 -32.87 10.07
N ALA A 975 4.32 -33.79 9.17
CA ALA A 975 5.71 -34.04 8.83
C ALA A 975 6.39 -32.80 8.24
N TRP A 976 5.74 -32.16 7.26
CA TRP A 976 6.23 -30.95 6.63
C TRP A 976 6.19 -29.74 7.57
N ASP A 977 5.15 -29.54 8.36
CA ASP A 977 5.07 -28.41 9.29
C ASP A 977 6.20 -28.46 10.34
N GLY A 978 6.48 -29.66 10.86
CA GLY A 978 7.58 -29.91 11.77
C GLY A 978 8.93 -29.56 11.17
N TYR A 979 9.24 -30.12 10.01
CA TYR A 979 10.53 -29.90 9.35
C TYR A 979 10.71 -28.47 8.81
N LEU A 980 9.67 -27.87 8.23
CA LEU A 980 9.74 -26.50 7.68
C LEU A 980 9.88 -25.42 8.77
N THR A 981 9.44 -25.73 9.99
CA THR A 981 9.45 -24.76 11.11
C THR A 981 10.67 -24.92 12.00
N GLY A 982 10.99 -26.15 12.42
CA GLY A 982 12.12 -26.43 13.33
C GLY A 982 13.32 -27.13 12.69
N GLY A 983 13.18 -27.62 11.45
CA GLY A 983 14.20 -28.39 10.75
C GLY A 983 15.41 -27.58 10.31
N ARG A 984 16.54 -28.29 10.15
CA ARG A 984 17.80 -27.72 9.64
C ARG A 984 18.24 -28.45 8.38
N LEU A 985 18.42 -27.70 7.29
CA LEU A 985 18.96 -28.22 6.05
C LEU A 985 20.42 -28.68 6.25
N SER A 986 20.73 -29.87 5.73
CA SER A 986 22.08 -30.43 5.62
C SER A 986 22.17 -31.24 4.34
N LEU A 987 23.36 -31.46 3.79
CA LEU A 987 23.54 -32.26 2.57
C LEU A 987 22.88 -33.65 2.69
N LEU A 988 23.16 -34.36 3.79
CA LEU A 988 22.63 -35.71 4.01
C LEU A 988 21.11 -35.76 4.18
N ALA A 989 20.53 -34.89 5.02
CA ALA A 989 19.08 -34.85 5.21
C ALA A 989 18.37 -34.34 3.94
N GLY A 990 18.99 -33.36 3.27
CA GLY A 990 18.50 -32.76 2.05
C GLY A 990 18.40 -33.75 0.90
N GLU A 991 19.42 -34.58 0.68
CA GLU A 991 19.39 -35.63 -0.36
C GLU A 991 18.26 -36.63 -0.16
N LEU A 992 17.90 -36.96 1.10
CA LEU A 992 16.78 -37.84 1.40
C LEU A 992 15.42 -37.16 1.15
N LEU A 993 15.30 -35.88 1.50
CA LEU A 993 14.06 -35.13 1.40
C LEU A 993 13.81 -34.52 0.02
N LYS A 994 14.84 -34.44 -0.84
CA LYS A 994 14.76 -33.85 -2.18
C LYS A 994 13.67 -34.49 -3.03
N GLU A 995 13.67 -35.82 -3.16
CA GLU A 995 12.63 -36.52 -3.95
C GLU A 995 11.24 -36.38 -3.32
N LYS A 996 11.16 -36.34 -1.98
CA LYS A 996 9.89 -36.12 -1.25
C LYS A 996 9.35 -34.70 -1.48
N CYS A 997 10.23 -33.71 -1.54
CA CYS A 997 9.88 -32.30 -1.77
C CYS A 997 9.27 -32.09 -3.16
N ILE A 998 9.94 -32.55 -4.22
CA ILE A 998 9.39 -32.40 -5.58
C ILE A 998 8.14 -33.26 -5.78
N GLY A 999 8.11 -34.48 -5.24
CA GLY A 999 6.93 -35.36 -5.31
C GLY A 999 5.71 -34.82 -4.56
N GLY A 1000 5.92 -34.13 -3.44
CA GLY A 1000 4.88 -33.52 -2.61
C GLY A 1000 4.42 -32.12 -3.05
N LEU A 1001 5.07 -31.51 -4.04
CA LEU A 1001 4.84 -30.11 -4.42
C LEU A 1001 3.38 -29.79 -4.77
N GLN A 1002 2.78 -30.61 -5.64
CA GLN A 1002 1.39 -30.39 -6.08
C GLN A 1002 0.43 -30.43 -4.90
N ARG A 1003 0.64 -31.39 -3.99
CA ARG A 1003 -0.17 -31.55 -2.78
C ARG A 1003 0.01 -30.38 -1.82
N ALA A 1004 1.26 -29.98 -1.56
CA ALA A 1004 1.56 -28.83 -0.71
C ALA A 1004 0.87 -27.56 -1.22
N ILE A 1005 0.84 -27.33 -2.55
CA ILE A 1005 0.16 -26.19 -3.16
C ILE A 1005 -1.37 -26.26 -2.97
N GLN A 1006 -1.96 -27.45 -2.96
CA GLN A 1006 -3.40 -27.65 -2.82
C GLN A 1006 -3.85 -27.52 -1.36
N ASP A 1007 -3.14 -28.21 -0.46
CA ASP A 1007 -3.62 -28.50 0.89
C ASP A 1007 -3.04 -27.54 1.95
N PHE A 1008 -1.89 -26.89 1.70
CA PHE A 1008 -1.26 -26.07 2.74
C PHE A 1008 -1.87 -24.68 2.85
N PRO A 1009 -2.12 -24.19 4.08
CA PRO A 1009 -2.46 -22.80 4.30
C PRO A 1009 -1.29 -21.90 3.89
N LYS A 1010 -1.59 -20.64 3.55
CA LYS A 1010 -0.64 -19.68 2.97
C LYS A 1010 0.69 -19.59 3.72
N ASN A 1011 0.66 -19.60 5.05
CA ASN A 1011 1.87 -19.52 5.88
C ASN A 1011 2.78 -20.75 5.72
N ARG A 1012 2.22 -21.97 5.75
CA ARG A 1012 2.97 -23.22 5.57
C ARG A 1012 3.45 -23.36 4.14
N LEU A 1013 2.61 -23.02 3.16
CA LEU A 1013 2.98 -23.01 1.75
C LEU A 1013 4.18 -22.09 1.49
N THR A 1014 4.21 -20.91 2.11
CA THR A 1014 5.34 -19.99 2.00
C THR A 1014 6.64 -20.61 2.52
N ARG A 1015 6.61 -21.27 3.68
CA ARG A 1015 7.79 -22.00 4.21
C ARG A 1015 8.22 -23.16 3.30
N PHE A 1016 7.25 -23.88 2.72
CA PHE A 1016 7.53 -24.95 1.77
C PHE A 1016 8.21 -24.43 0.50
N ILE A 1017 7.75 -23.30 -0.05
CA ILE A 1017 8.36 -22.65 -1.22
C ILE A 1017 9.79 -22.19 -0.91
N GLN A 1018 10.02 -21.58 0.26
CA GLN A 1018 11.38 -21.23 0.71
C GLN A 1018 12.28 -22.47 0.76
N PHE A 1019 11.80 -23.58 1.32
CA PHE A 1019 12.55 -24.83 1.35
C PHE A 1019 12.81 -25.38 -0.06
N TYR A 1020 11.82 -25.34 -0.95
CA TYR A 1020 11.95 -25.75 -2.35
C TYR A 1020 13.06 -24.97 -3.07
N ILE A 1021 13.12 -23.65 -2.87
CA ILE A 1021 14.18 -22.78 -3.41
C ILE A 1021 15.55 -23.18 -2.83
N LEU A 1022 15.65 -23.41 -1.51
CA LEU A 1022 16.90 -23.83 -0.89
C LEU A 1022 17.40 -25.19 -1.43
N VAL A 1023 16.50 -26.14 -1.68
CA VAL A 1023 16.83 -27.44 -2.28
C VAL A 1023 17.36 -27.24 -3.71
N ILE A 1024 16.70 -26.42 -4.53
CA ILE A 1024 17.19 -26.07 -5.87
C ILE A 1024 18.59 -25.46 -5.81
N SER A 1025 18.80 -24.49 -4.91
CA SER A 1025 20.05 -23.75 -4.81
C SER A 1025 21.24 -24.61 -4.38
N TYR A 1026 21.05 -25.56 -3.44
CA TYR A 1026 22.17 -26.28 -2.81
C TYR A 1026 22.27 -27.77 -3.16
N LEU A 1027 21.20 -28.42 -3.63
CA LEU A 1027 21.15 -29.90 -3.76
C LEU A 1027 20.81 -30.40 -5.18
N VAL A 1028 20.30 -29.53 -6.05
CA VAL A 1028 19.92 -29.92 -7.42
C VAL A 1028 21.02 -29.46 -8.37
N ASN A 1029 21.90 -30.38 -8.80
CA ASN A 1029 22.99 -29.98 -9.71
C ASN A 1029 22.56 -29.94 -11.18
N ASN A 1030 22.08 -31.05 -11.74
CA ASN A 1030 21.87 -31.19 -13.20
C ASN A 1030 20.42 -31.00 -13.68
N ASP A 1031 19.43 -30.97 -12.78
CA ASP A 1031 17.99 -30.99 -13.12
C ASP A 1031 17.23 -29.74 -12.69
N LYS A 1032 17.90 -28.59 -12.54
CA LYS A 1032 17.27 -27.36 -12.00
C LYS A 1032 16.13 -26.87 -12.87
N ASP A 1033 16.29 -26.91 -14.20
CA ASP A 1033 15.24 -26.53 -15.14
C ASP A 1033 13.98 -27.38 -14.98
N LYS A 1034 14.15 -28.69 -14.70
CA LYS A 1034 13.01 -29.58 -14.40
C LYS A 1034 12.29 -29.12 -13.14
N TRP A 1035 13.01 -28.81 -12.06
CA TRP A 1035 12.42 -28.33 -10.80
C TRP A 1035 11.69 -26.99 -10.96
N ILE A 1036 12.30 -26.04 -11.66
CA ILE A 1036 11.69 -24.74 -11.96
C ILE A 1036 10.44 -24.96 -12.82
N TYR A 1037 10.53 -25.75 -13.89
CA TYR A 1037 9.37 -26.07 -14.74
C TYR A 1037 8.26 -26.77 -13.96
N THR A 1038 8.56 -27.75 -13.10
CA THR A 1038 7.58 -28.47 -12.28
C THR A 1038 6.84 -27.52 -11.34
N PHE A 1039 7.52 -26.53 -10.75
CA PHE A 1039 6.89 -25.49 -9.94
C PHE A 1039 6.00 -24.58 -10.77
N PHE A 1040 6.52 -24.03 -11.86
CA PHE A 1040 5.78 -23.09 -12.71
C PHE A 1040 4.62 -23.74 -13.46
N ASN A 1041 4.61 -25.06 -13.66
CA ASN A 1041 3.44 -25.74 -14.20
C ASN A 1041 2.21 -25.59 -13.27
N GLN A 1042 2.42 -25.45 -11.96
CA GLN A 1042 1.34 -25.23 -10.99
C GLN A 1042 0.80 -23.79 -11.01
N THR A 1043 1.54 -22.84 -11.59
CA THR A 1043 1.10 -21.44 -11.67
C THR A 1043 -0.03 -21.25 -12.68
N GLN A 1044 -0.25 -22.22 -13.58
CA GLN A 1044 -1.42 -22.24 -14.46
C GLN A 1044 -2.73 -22.38 -13.66
N VAL A 1045 -2.69 -23.06 -12.51
CA VAL A 1045 -3.83 -23.24 -11.61
C VAL A 1045 -3.90 -22.11 -10.58
N LYS A 1046 -2.75 -21.67 -10.05
CA LYS A 1046 -2.64 -20.58 -9.06
C LYS A 1046 -1.62 -19.51 -9.51
N PRO A 1047 -2.05 -18.44 -10.22
CA PRO A 1047 -1.14 -17.42 -10.77
C PRO A 1047 -0.28 -16.69 -9.73
N GLU A 1048 -0.82 -16.51 -8.52
CA GLU A 1048 -0.16 -15.88 -7.36
C GLU A 1048 1.16 -16.56 -6.94
N LEU A 1049 1.35 -17.84 -7.28
CA LEU A 1049 2.57 -18.59 -6.98
C LEU A 1049 3.81 -17.99 -7.66
N LYS A 1050 3.67 -17.34 -8.82
CA LYS A 1050 4.79 -16.70 -9.53
C LYS A 1050 5.39 -15.58 -8.68
N HIS A 1051 4.53 -14.67 -8.21
CA HIS A 1051 4.94 -13.57 -7.35
C HIS A 1051 5.46 -14.06 -5.99
N MET A 1052 4.84 -15.10 -5.40
CA MET A 1052 5.34 -15.72 -4.16
C MET A 1052 6.76 -16.29 -4.33
N PHE A 1053 7.01 -17.08 -5.37
CA PHE A 1053 8.34 -17.63 -5.66
C PHE A 1053 9.38 -16.52 -5.77
N THR A 1054 9.07 -15.48 -6.55
CA THR A 1054 9.96 -14.34 -6.79
C THR A 1054 10.25 -13.55 -5.50
N THR A 1055 9.24 -13.35 -4.66
CA THR A 1055 9.38 -12.69 -3.35
C THR A 1055 10.24 -13.52 -2.40
N GLU A 1056 10.07 -14.84 -2.36
CA GLU A 1056 10.87 -15.70 -1.48
C GLU A 1056 12.34 -15.77 -1.92
N VAL A 1057 12.64 -15.78 -3.22
CA VAL A 1057 14.02 -15.64 -3.71
C VAL A 1057 14.63 -14.33 -3.20
N GLY A 1058 13.92 -13.20 -3.32
CA GLY A 1058 14.40 -11.90 -2.83
C GLY A 1058 14.65 -11.88 -1.31
N ARG A 1059 13.73 -12.45 -0.52
CA ARG A 1059 13.87 -12.57 0.93
C ARG A 1059 15.08 -13.42 1.34
N LEU A 1060 15.36 -14.49 0.61
CA LEU A 1060 16.52 -15.35 0.85
C LEU A 1060 17.82 -14.62 0.47
N LEU A 1061 17.89 -13.99 -0.71
CA LEU A 1061 19.06 -13.21 -1.13
C LEU A 1061 19.48 -12.14 -0.12
N ARG A 1062 18.51 -11.45 0.49
CA ARG A 1062 18.75 -10.44 1.53
C ARG A 1062 19.43 -10.99 2.78
N ARG A 1063 19.28 -12.29 3.08
CA ARG A 1063 19.86 -12.96 4.26
C ARG A 1063 21.21 -13.61 3.96
N LEU A 1064 21.55 -13.81 2.69
CA LEU A 1064 22.81 -14.40 2.27
C LEU A 1064 23.95 -13.39 2.37
N ASP A 1065 25.16 -13.89 2.65
CA ASP A 1065 26.39 -13.11 2.53
C ASP A 1065 26.84 -13.01 1.06
N GLU A 1066 27.77 -12.10 0.77
CA GLU A 1066 28.23 -11.82 -0.60
C GLU A 1066 28.79 -13.09 -1.29
N SER A 1067 29.46 -13.98 -0.54
CA SER A 1067 29.97 -15.24 -1.09
C SER A 1067 28.84 -16.16 -1.56
N SER A 1068 27.81 -16.37 -0.73
CA SER A 1068 26.69 -17.25 -1.09
C SER A 1068 25.83 -16.65 -2.20
N GLN A 1069 25.70 -15.32 -2.27
CA GLN A 1069 25.04 -14.63 -3.38
C GLN A 1069 25.73 -14.89 -4.71
N ASN A 1070 27.06 -14.79 -4.74
CA ASN A 1070 27.86 -15.08 -5.94
C ASN A 1070 27.76 -16.56 -6.33
N GLU A 1071 27.71 -17.46 -5.35
CA GLU A 1071 27.49 -18.88 -5.62
C GLU A 1071 26.11 -19.11 -6.27
N TRP A 1072 25.04 -18.55 -5.71
CA TRP A 1072 23.69 -18.67 -6.28
C TRP A 1072 23.60 -18.10 -7.69
N TRP A 1073 24.22 -16.94 -7.93
CA TRP A 1073 24.31 -16.34 -9.26
C TRP A 1073 24.89 -17.31 -10.29
N ASN A 1074 26.04 -17.90 -9.97
CA ASN A 1074 26.76 -18.79 -10.87
C ASN A 1074 26.12 -20.18 -11.01
N VAL A 1075 25.44 -20.65 -9.98
CA VAL A 1075 24.90 -22.02 -9.93
C VAL A 1075 23.55 -22.16 -10.62
N TRP A 1076 22.69 -21.13 -10.59
CA TRP A 1076 21.37 -21.20 -11.24
C TRP A 1076 20.68 -19.86 -11.51
N LEU A 1077 20.88 -18.86 -10.65
CA LEU A 1077 20.03 -17.66 -10.65
C LEU A 1077 20.21 -16.83 -11.93
N ARG A 1078 21.44 -16.75 -12.46
CA ARG A 1078 21.72 -16.09 -13.74
C ARG A 1078 20.99 -16.76 -14.90
N ASP A 1079 21.09 -18.09 -15.00
CA ASP A 1079 20.45 -18.85 -16.09
C ASP A 1079 18.92 -18.80 -15.98
N TYR A 1080 18.39 -18.89 -14.75
CA TYR A 1080 16.97 -18.67 -14.48
C TYR A 1080 16.51 -17.29 -14.93
N TRP A 1081 17.18 -16.21 -14.50
CA TRP A 1081 16.80 -14.85 -14.87
C TRP A 1081 16.84 -14.66 -16.39
N ASN A 1082 17.87 -15.20 -17.07
CA ASN A 1082 17.97 -15.14 -18.52
C ASN A 1082 16.81 -15.88 -19.21
N ASN A 1083 16.45 -17.06 -18.72
CA ASN A 1083 15.29 -17.81 -19.21
C ASN A 1083 13.98 -17.03 -18.99
N ARG A 1084 13.81 -16.38 -17.84
CA ARG A 1084 12.62 -15.53 -17.55
C ARG A 1084 12.52 -14.34 -18.50
N LEU A 1085 13.63 -13.70 -18.86
CA LEU A 1085 13.66 -12.63 -19.87
C LEU A 1085 13.19 -13.11 -21.26
N GLN A 1086 13.44 -14.38 -21.59
CA GLN A 1086 12.95 -15.02 -22.82
C GLN A 1086 11.53 -15.59 -22.70
N GLY A 1087 10.86 -15.36 -21.56
CA GLY A 1087 9.51 -15.86 -21.30
C GLY A 1087 9.42 -17.36 -20.99
N ILE A 1088 10.50 -17.96 -20.47
CA ILE A 1088 10.60 -19.37 -20.13
C ILE A 1088 10.65 -19.52 -18.60
N PRO A 1089 9.82 -20.37 -17.96
CA PRO A 1089 8.77 -21.20 -18.56
C PRO A 1089 7.49 -20.42 -18.95
N CYS A 1090 7.35 -19.18 -18.50
CA CYS A 1090 6.27 -18.28 -18.90
C CYS A 1090 6.75 -16.82 -18.88
N PRO A 1091 6.06 -15.87 -19.52
CA PRO A 1091 6.40 -14.45 -19.45
C PRO A 1091 6.40 -13.90 -18.02
N LEU A 1092 7.26 -12.92 -17.78
CA LEU A 1092 7.26 -12.09 -16.58
C LEU A 1092 6.01 -11.19 -16.56
N ASP A 1093 5.41 -11.02 -15.39
CA ASP A 1093 4.40 -9.99 -15.14
C ASP A 1093 4.95 -8.80 -14.35
N ASP A 1094 4.18 -7.72 -14.26
CA ASP A 1094 4.63 -6.47 -13.65
C ASP A 1094 4.97 -6.63 -12.16
N ALA A 1095 4.26 -7.50 -11.43
CA ALA A 1095 4.49 -7.75 -10.01
C ALA A 1095 5.79 -8.53 -9.77
N GLU A 1096 6.10 -9.49 -10.66
CA GLU A 1096 7.39 -10.20 -10.67
C GLU A 1096 8.53 -9.21 -10.97
N ILE A 1097 8.41 -8.40 -12.03
CA ILE A 1097 9.45 -7.44 -12.43
C ILE A 1097 9.74 -6.45 -11.30
N ALA A 1098 8.69 -5.90 -10.66
CA ALA A 1098 8.84 -4.97 -9.53
C ALA A 1098 9.66 -5.58 -8.38
N THR A 1099 9.48 -6.87 -8.11
CA THR A 1099 10.19 -7.60 -7.05
C THR A 1099 11.63 -7.95 -7.49
N MET A 1100 11.84 -8.33 -8.75
CA MET A 1100 13.16 -8.70 -9.28
C MET A 1100 14.13 -7.52 -9.35
N PHE A 1101 13.65 -6.27 -9.47
CA PHE A 1101 14.51 -5.10 -9.31
C PHE A 1101 15.20 -5.04 -7.94
N GLU A 1102 14.58 -5.55 -6.89
CA GLU A 1102 15.19 -5.64 -5.56
C GLU A 1102 16.36 -6.65 -5.53
N TRP A 1103 16.32 -7.70 -6.36
CA TRP A 1103 17.38 -8.72 -6.38
C TRP A 1103 18.73 -8.13 -6.76
N ALA A 1104 18.75 -7.22 -7.74
CA ALA A 1104 19.97 -6.56 -8.20
C ALA A 1104 20.68 -5.86 -7.03
N ILE A 1105 19.95 -5.21 -6.13
CA ILE A 1105 20.52 -4.51 -4.96
C ILE A 1105 21.17 -5.48 -3.97
N HIS A 1106 20.59 -6.66 -3.80
CA HIS A 1106 21.13 -7.67 -2.89
C HIS A 1106 22.36 -8.37 -3.45
N LEU A 1107 22.47 -8.53 -4.78
CA LEU A 1107 23.54 -9.25 -5.48
C LEU A 1107 24.84 -8.41 -5.61
N GLN A 1108 25.47 -8.06 -4.48
CA GLN A 1108 26.57 -7.08 -4.45
C GLN A 1108 27.84 -7.49 -5.20
N GLY A 1109 28.20 -8.78 -5.17
CA GLY A 1109 29.43 -9.28 -5.79
C GLY A 1109 29.34 -9.39 -7.32
N VAL A 1110 28.12 -9.40 -7.86
CA VAL A 1110 27.80 -9.48 -9.30
C VAL A 1110 26.86 -8.35 -9.73
N PHE A 1111 26.89 -7.23 -9.00
CA PHE A 1111 25.96 -6.12 -9.17
C PHE A 1111 25.91 -5.60 -10.62
N PRO A 1112 27.03 -5.43 -11.34
CA PRO A 1112 26.98 -5.01 -12.75
C PRO A 1112 26.22 -5.96 -13.66
N GLU A 1113 26.48 -7.27 -13.56
CA GLU A 1113 25.79 -8.28 -14.36
C GLU A 1113 24.28 -8.32 -14.02
N ALA A 1114 23.94 -8.20 -12.74
CA ALA A 1114 22.54 -8.18 -12.30
C ALA A 1114 21.80 -6.93 -12.81
N VAL A 1115 22.46 -5.77 -12.84
CA VAL A 1115 21.90 -4.55 -13.44
C VAL A 1115 21.68 -4.73 -14.93
N ASP A 1116 22.66 -5.26 -15.68
CA ASP A 1116 22.52 -5.51 -17.12
C ASP A 1116 21.31 -6.41 -17.46
N MET A 1117 21.02 -7.40 -16.61
CA MET A 1117 19.83 -8.23 -16.75
C MET A 1117 18.55 -7.47 -16.37
N ALA A 1118 18.60 -6.63 -15.35
CA ALA A 1118 17.45 -5.83 -14.92
C ALA A 1118 17.05 -4.78 -15.97
N LEU A 1119 18.03 -4.19 -16.67
CA LEU A 1119 17.80 -3.21 -17.74
C LEU A 1119 17.10 -3.80 -18.98
N GLN A 1120 17.16 -5.12 -19.16
CA GLN A 1120 16.44 -5.82 -20.22
C GLN A 1120 14.96 -6.05 -19.90
N MET A 1121 14.56 -5.93 -18.63
CA MET A 1121 13.14 -6.00 -18.22
C MET A 1121 12.42 -4.71 -18.61
N GLY A 1122 11.14 -4.82 -18.94
CA GLY A 1122 10.29 -3.65 -19.15
C GLY A 1122 10.25 -2.77 -17.88
N PRO A 1123 10.23 -1.43 -18.02
CA PRO A 1123 10.11 -0.57 -16.85
C PRO A 1123 8.69 -0.74 -16.27
N VAL A 1124 8.56 -1.00 -14.96
CA VAL A 1124 7.26 -1.11 -14.25
C VAL A 1124 7.18 -0.17 -13.04
N PRO A 1125 5.98 0.31 -12.67
CA PRO A 1125 5.81 1.15 -11.49
C PRO A 1125 6.04 0.35 -10.20
N LEU A 1126 6.82 0.91 -9.28
CA LEU A 1126 7.10 0.31 -7.98
C LEU A 1126 6.10 0.81 -6.93
N GLU A 1127 5.60 -0.08 -6.08
CA GLU A 1127 4.80 0.29 -4.92
C GLU A 1127 5.65 0.94 -3.82
N LEU A 1128 5.02 1.77 -2.96
CA LEU A 1128 5.71 2.48 -1.87
C LEU A 1128 6.61 1.60 -0.99
N PRO A 1129 6.14 0.43 -0.47
CA PRO A 1129 6.94 -0.35 0.46
C PRO A 1129 8.21 -0.89 -0.20
N LEU A 1130 8.11 -1.34 -1.46
CA LEU A 1130 9.24 -1.82 -2.26
C LEU A 1130 10.22 -0.67 -2.55
N TYR A 1131 9.71 0.49 -2.95
CA TYR A 1131 10.55 1.66 -3.21
C TYR A 1131 11.33 2.12 -1.97
N LEU A 1132 10.67 2.24 -0.81
CA LEU A 1132 11.33 2.60 0.46
C LEU A 1132 12.39 1.57 0.87
N GLN A 1133 12.14 0.29 0.61
CA GLN A 1133 13.12 -0.77 0.85
C GLN A 1133 14.33 -0.64 -0.07
N LEU A 1134 14.13 -0.39 -1.38
CA LEU A 1134 15.22 -0.15 -2.33
C LEU A 1134 16.09 1.03 -1.88
N SER A 1135 15.49 2.18 -1.57
CA SER A 1135 16.20 3.37 -1.06
C SER A 1135 17.00 3.08 0.20
N HIS A 1136 16.36 2.49 1.21
CA HIS A 1136 17.01 2.13 2.46
C HIS A 1136 18.22 1.21 2.24
N ASN A 1137 18.09 0.23 1.34
CA ASN A 1137 19.15 -0.72 1.04
C ASN A 1137 20.31 -0.08 0.25
N ILE A 1138 20.04 0.83 -0.70
CA ILE A 1138 21.09 1.59 -1.43
C ILE A 1138 21.97 2.35 -0.45
N GLY A 1139 21.35 3.06 0.51
CA GLY A 1139 22.08 3.82 1.55
C GLY A 1139 22.88 2.92 2.49
N LYS A 1140 22.34 1.76 2.87
CA LYS A 1140 23.00 0.82 3.79
C LYS A 1140 24.19 0.08 3.17
N ILE A 1141 24.11 -0.25 1.88
CA ILE A 1141 25.07 -1.12 1.18
C ILE A 1141 26.21 -0.32 0.49
N ASN A 1142 26.14 1.02 0.53
CA ASN A 1142 27.16 1.91 -0.03
C ASN A 1142 27.39 1.73 -1.55
N LEU A 1143 26.34 1.35 -2.29
CA LEU A 1143 26.40 1.12 -3.74
C LEU A 1143 26.82 2.36 -4.53
N ILE A 1144 26.47 3.55 -4.04
CA ILE A 1144 26.82 4.85 -4.63
C ILE A 1144 28.34 5.00 -4.80
N ASN A 1145 29.14 4.43 -3.88
CA ASN A 1145 30.60 4.50 -3.94
C ASN A 1145 31.23 3.30 -4.66
N ARG A 1146 30.58 2.13 -4.64
CA ARG A 1146 31.14 0.88 -5.19
C ARG A 1146 30.84 0.71 -6.68
N TYR A 1147 29.64 1.06 -7.13
CA TYR A 1147 29.14 0.88 -8.50
C TYR A 1147 28.27 2.08 -8.96
N PRO A 1148 28.84 3.29 -9.07
CA PRO A 1148 28.09 4.50 -9.39
C PRO A 1148 27.46 4.48 -10.79
N VAL A 1149 28.12 3.86 -11.78
CA VAL A 1149 27.66 3.83 -13.18
C VAL A 1149 26.44 2.93 -13.32
N GLU A 1150 26.52 1.70 -12.82
CA GLU A 1150 25.47 0.70 -12.91
C GLU A 1150 24.26 1.11 -12.07
N LEU A 1151 24.49 1.69 -10.90
CA LEU A 1151 23.41 2.24 -10.09
C LEU A 1151 22.69 3.40 -10.80
N ALA A 1152 23.43 4.29 -11.48
CA ALA A 1152 22.83 5.36 -12.27
C ALA A 1152 21.97 4.80 -13.42
N GLN A 1153 22.45 3.79 -14.14
CA GLN A 1153 21.69 3.13 -15.21
C GLN A 1153 20.40 2.49 -14.69
N LEU A 1154 20.47 1.78 -13.56
CA LEU A 1154 19.29 1.16 -12.93
C LEU A 1154 18.24 2.21 -12.53
N LEU A 1155 18.67 3.30 -11.88
CA LEU A 1155 17.75 4.37 -11.45
C LEU A 1155 17.16 5.13 -12.65
N ILE A 1156 17.94 5.37 -13.71
CA ILE A 1156 17.43 5.96 -14.97
C ILE A 1156 16.34 5.04 -15.55
N HIS A 1157 16.57 3.73 -15.57
CA HIS A 1157 15.61 2.77 -16.08
C HIS A 1157 14.31 2.73 -15.28
N LEU A 1158 14.40 2.72 -13.95
CA LEU A 1158 13.23 2.84 -13.07
C LEU A 1158 12.50 4.18 -13.27
N GLY A 1159 13.25 5.27 -13.52
CA GLY A 1159 12.71 6.60 -13.80
C GLY A 1159 12.05 6.75 -15.18
N LYS A 1160 12.13 5.75 -16.07
CA LYS A 1160 11.37 5.74 -17.34
C LYS A 1160 9.88 5.46 -17.14
N CYS A 1161 9.49 4.89 -15.99
CA CYS A 1161 8.08 4.71 -15.65
C CYS A 1161 7.44 6.03 -15.18
N GLN A 1162 6.17 6.22 -15.53
CA GLN A 1162 5.32 7.23 -14.92
C GLN A 1162 4.93 6.83 -13.48
N THR A 1163 5.92 6.60 -12.60
CA THR A 1163 5.69 6.48 -11.15
C THR A 1163 5.43 7.85 -10.54
N SER A 1164 4.65 7.90 -9.46
CA SER A 1164 4.36 9.15 -8.74
C SER A 1164 5.66 9.88 -8.33
N PRO A 1165 5.73 11.21 -8.49
CA PRO A 1165 6.85 12.06 -8.02
C PRO A 1165 7.32 11.77 -6.61
N TRP A 1166 6.34 11.48 -5.75
CA TRP A 1166 6.53 11.46 -4.32
C TRP A 1166 7.51 10.37 -3.88
N PHE A 1167 7.56 9.25 -4.61
CA PHE A 1167 8.53 8.17 -4.36
C PHE A 1167 9.95 8.70 -4.40
N TRP A 1168 10.29 9.42 -5.46
CA TRP A 1168 11.63 9.93 -5.67
C TRP A 1168 11.97 11.21 -4.89
N TYR A 1169 10.97 11.88 -4.30
CA TYR A 1169 11.17 13.13 -3.58
C TYR A 1169 11.99 12.92 -2.29
N GLN A 1170 11.75 11.80 -1.57
CA GLN A 1170 12.52 11.44 -0.38
C GLN A 1170 14.01 11.12 -0.68
N ASP A 1171 14.32 10.68 -1.91
CA ASP A 1171 15.67 10.24 -2.32
C ASP A 1171 16.36 11.13 -3.34
N SER A 1172 15.89 12.38 -3.51
CA SER A 1172 16.62 13.36 -4.31
C SER A 1172 18.09 13.49 -3.89
N GLN A 1173 18.42 13.13 -2.64
CA GLN A 1173 19.79 13.05 -2.14
C GLN A 1173 20.63 11.95 -2.80
N ILE A 1174 20.10 10.73 -3.04
CA ILE A 1174 20.85 9.64 -3.68
C ILE A 1174 21.21 10.02 -5.12
N LEU A 1175 20.23 10.55 -5.86
CA LEU A 1175 20.41 11.00 -7.24
C LEU A 1175 21.41 12.16 -7.34
N HIS A 1176 21.36 13.10 -6.39
CA HIS A 1176 22.33 14.20 -6.29
C HIS A 1176 23.74 13.71 -5.93
N GLN A 1177 23.86 12.78 -4.97
CA GLN A 1177 25.15 12.18 -4.60
C GLN A 1177 25.78 11.41 -5.77
N LEU A 1178 24.98 10.80 -6.65
CA LEU A 1178 25.46 10.17 -7.89
C LEU A 1178 25.96 11.19 -8.92
N LEU A 1179 25.32 12.35 -9.04
CA LEU A 1179 25.79 13.43 -9.93
C LEU A 1179 27.15 14.03 -9.50
N GLU A 1180 27.50 13.90 -8.21
CA GLU A 1180 28.81 14.28 -7.67
C GLU A 1180 29.89 13.22 -7.94
N LYS A 1181 29.53 12.04 -8.49
CA LYS A 1181 30.48 11.00 -8.89
C LYS A 1181 30.97 11.20 -10.33
N ASP A 1182 32.08 10.54 -10.64
CA ASP A 1182 32.68 10.53 -11.97
C ASP A 1182 31.90 9.58 -12.89
N LEU A 1183 30.84 10.11 -13.51
CA LEU A 1183 29.97 9.40 -14.45
C LEU A 1183 30.30 9.81 -15.90
N PRO A 1184 30.16 8.91 -16.89
CA PRO A 1184 30.20 9.28 -18.31
C PRO A 1184 29.24 10.43 -18.62
N GLU A 1185 29.65 11.39 -19.45
CA GLU A 1185 28.88 12.63 -19.69
C GLU A 1185 27.49 12.38 -20.30
N ASP A 1186 27.35 11.37 -21.16
CA ASP A 1186 26.08 10.91 -21.70
C ASP A 1186 25.15 10.36 -20.61
N LEU A 1187 25.68 9.50 -19.73
CA LEU A 1187 24.93 8.94 -18.60
C LEU A 1187 24.58 10.01 -17.56
N LYS A 1188 25.48 10.96 -17.32
CA LYS A 1188 25.26 12.10 -16.45
C LYS A 1188 24.15 13.00 -16.99
N GLN A 1189 24.13 13.23 -18.30
CA GLN A 1189 23.05 13.95 -18.97
C GLN A 1189 21.72 13.20 -18.86
N GLU A 1190 21.69 11.88 -19.10
CA GLU A 1190 20.48 11.07 -18.93
C GLU A 1190 19.99 11.03 -17.48
N LEU A 1191 20.91 10.95 -16.51
CA LEU A 1191 20.58 11.02 -15.09
C LEU A 1191 20.01 12.39 -14.72
N GLN A 1192 20.60 13.48 -15.25
CA GLN A 1192 20.05 14.82 -15.10
C GLN A 1192 18.65 14.93 -15.74
N GLU A 1193 18.44 14.40 -16.93
CA GLU A 1193 17.12 14.35 -17.58
C GLU A 1193 16.12 13.55 -16.76
N THR A 1194 16.54 12.44 -16.15
CA THR A 1194 15.70 11.61 -15.28
C THR A 1194 15.38 12.34 -13.97
N ILE A 1195 16.36 12.95 -13.31
CA ILE A 1195 16.18 13.81 -12.14
C ILE A 1195 15.26 14.97 -12.47
N LEU A 1196 15.38 15.54 -13.67
CA LEU A 1196 14.43 16.51 -14.16
C LEU A 1196 13.07 15.80 -14.21
N ARG A 1197 12.80 14.83 -15.09
CA ARG A 1197 11.50 14.11 -15.20
C ARG A 1197 10.82 13.78 -13.86
N ILE A 1198 11.61 13.35 -12.87
CA ILE A 1198 11.25 13.00 -11.51
C ILE A 1198 10.90 14.21 -10.64
N LYS A 1199 11.80 15.21 -10.50
CA LYS A 1199 11.54 16.41 -9.68
C LYS A 1199 10.58 17.40 -10.36
N ILE A 1200 10.09 17.08 -11.57
CA ILE A 1200 9.10 17.93 -12.23
C ILE A 1200 7.72 17.56 -11.72
N SER A 1201 7.55 16.34 -11.25
CA SER A 1201 6.30 15.92 -10.65
C SER A 1201 6.15 16.43 -9.22
#